data_AF-I3IAH5-F1
#
_entry.id   AF-I3IAH5-F1
#
_cell.length_a   1.000
_cell.length_b   1.000
_cell.length_c   1.000
_cell.angle_alpha   90.00
_cell.angle_beta   90.00
_cell.angle_gamma   90.00
#
_symmetry.space_group_name_H-M   'P 1'
#
loop_
_entity.id
_entity.type
_entity.pdbx_description
1 polymer ?
#
loop_
_entity_poly.entity_id
_entity_poly.type
_entity_poly.pdbx_seq_one_letter_code
_entity_poly.pdbx_strand_id
1 'polypeptide(L)'
;MKTINALLVLSIASLLSACGGSGAGSGASSSSVSSMVESVSSQSSAVSVDASSVDASSSSLASSVADVSSSSPAISSVDMSSSGLAMSSVAMSSSSVITISSADASSSSLAASSIVASSSSLAISSSSIEASSSSLVSSSSVASSSSLAASSASTALYPSYNTNPIAPDMTGMESDAVQLAAKMKLGINVGNQMEATNCPQLELTQRETCWGHPKVSEAYIQLVKDRGFDAIRLPVSWDQYADQTTGKISDFWLNRVKEVVQYAVDNGLYVMVNIHWDGGWLERSFHEAAESETKKEAVKAKQKAYWEQIATHLREFDEHVMFASANEPDTSNDNESASVIASRVAVLDEYHQTFVDAVRSTGGKNAYRVLIIQAPKTDIDLATNNWFVMPSDTATGRQMAEVHFYPFSFTNQDADIVADWGTLQFFCYWGEGNHSETDTFRNSTREEEGFVDAKFAQMKTKFADQGIPVVLGEFAARPRSEEACSDYPKHLASRAYYAQYVTQASIENGMLPFFWDTGEVFERGTPAVNNQQVLDGLLIGSGKLNGSSSSSQSSSANSSSSSTEVSSTSSSSSSSASNSIVLDTSPSNWSVSNGVVKNDSATHIQFTLSASGQAAEIGLGAPINMNGSTVEVVLNFDQVFVTDRNNGNTQFFQFFALDGDWDDVGGQQWVCMQQSTPIIADQDQTFTCSGAFNDVADAAVFGLQFFATAGTVTIKSATITLAE
;
A
#
# COMPACT_ATOMS: atom_id res chain seq x y z
N MET A 1 38.48 35.43 -59.71
CA MET A 1 38.07 34.01 -59.86
C MET A 1 36.53 33.93 -59.87
N LYS A 2 35.95 32.78 -60.21
CA LYS A 2 34.50 32.44 -60.23
C LYS A 2 33.88 32.48 -58.80
N THR A 3 32.61 32.77 -58.48
CA THR A 3 31.38 33.39 -59.10
C THR A 3 30.52 33.87 -57.87
N ILE A 4 29.71 34.94 -57.79
CA ILE A 4 28.45 35.33 -58.50
C ILE A 4 27.40 34.19 -58.49
N ASN A 5 26.15 34.31 -58.00
CA ASN A 5 25.37 35.41 -57.38
C ASN A 5 24.44 34.85 -56.26
N ALA A 6 23.91 35.63 -55.29
CA ALA A 6 22.66 36.44 -55.29
C ALA A 6 21.36 35.65 -55.67
N LEU A 7 20.22 35.80 -54.98
CA LEU A 7 19.52 37.06 -54.67
C LEU A 7 18.84 37.16 -53.28
N LEU A 8 18.38 38.37 -52.94
CA LEU A 8 17.59 38.79 -51.77
C LEU A 8 16.52 39.80 -52.25
N VAL A 9 15.31 39.81 -51.67
CA VAL A 9 14.35 40.92 -51.77
C VAL A 9 13.69 41.16 -50.39
N LEU A 10 13.27 42.40 -50.10
CA LEU A 10 12.95 42.92 -48.77
C LEU A 10 11.52 43.53 -48.67
N SER A 11 11.11 43.80 -47.42
CA SER A 11 10.29 44.95 -46.94
C SER A 11 8.78 44.78 -46.58
N ILE A 12 8.46 45.04 -45.29
CA ILE A 12 7.74 46.23 -44.74
C ILE A 12 6.44 46.64 -45.49
N ALA A 13 5.22 46.86 -44.93
CA ALA A 13 4.70 47.27 -43.59
C ALA A 13 3.14 47.02 -43.51
N SER A 14 2.34 47.33 -42.47
CA SER A 14 2.47 47.44 -40.99
C SER A 14 1.13 47.93 -40.33
N LEU A 15 0.98 47.77 -38.99
CA LEU A 15 0.02 48.42 -38.06
C LEU A 15 -1.49 48.02 -37.99
N LEU A 16 -1.89 47.63 -36.77
CA LEU A 16 -3.08 47.92 -35.93
C LEU A 16 -4.51 48.16 -36.49
N SER A 17 -5.45 47.39 -35.90
CA SER A 17 -6.73 47.76 -35.23
C SER A 17 -7.56 49.00 -35.61
N ALA A 18 -8.86 48.78 -35.89
CA ALA A 18 -9.99 49.51 -35.24
C ALA A 18 -11.39 48.88 -35.49
N CYS A 19 -12.35 49.27 -34.64
CA CYS A 19 -13.74 48.83 -34.47
C CYS A 19 -14.69 48.77 -35.69
N GLY A 20 -15.51 47.71 -35.74
CA GLY A 20 -16.99 47.76 -35.56
C GLY A 20 -17.92 48.28 -36.69
N GLY A 21 -19.02 47.54 -36.98
CA GLY A 21 -20.05 48.00 -37.93
C GLY A 21 -21.23 47.06 -38.24
N SER A 22 -22.21 46.98 -37.33
CA SER A 22 -23.68 46.73 -37.53
C SER A 22 -24.28 46.15 -38.83
N GLY A 23 -25.15 45.12 -38.70
CA GLY A 23 -26.19 44.71 -39.67
C GLY A 23 -26.40 43.18 -39.66
N ALA A 24 -27.43 42.57 -39.06
CA ALA A 24 -28.89 42.60 -39.34
C ALA A 24 -29.28 41.99 -40.70
N GLY A 25 -30.15 40.96 -40.80
CA GLY A 25 -30.82 40.16 -39.77
C GLY A 25 -31.95 39.29 -40.33
N SER A 26 -32.66 38.53 -39.47
CA SER A 26 -33.86 37.68 -39.75
C SER A 26 -33.70 36.48 -40.72
N GLY A 27 -34.43 35.37 -40.58
CA GLY A 27 -35.33 34.93 -39.50
C GLY A 27 -36.46 33.99 -39.97
N ALA A 28 -36.91 33.07 -39.10
CA ALA A 28 -38.07 32.17 -39.27
C ALA A 28 -37.97 31.12 -40.42
N SER A 29 -38.67 29.97 -40.40
CA SER A 29 -39.44 29.26 -39.34
C SER A 29 -39.58 27.77 -39.70
N SER A 30 -39.82 26.91 -38.72
CA SER A 30 -40.10 25.48 -38.90
C SER A 30 -41.54 25.16 -39.28
N SER A 31 -41.74 24.08 -40.03
CA SER A 31 -42.99 23.29 -40.09
C SER A 31 -42.72 21.87 -40.59
N SER A 32 -43.60 20.93 -40.26
CA SER A 32 -43.45 19.49 -40.51
C SER A 32 -44.62 18.93 -41.34
N VAL A 33 -44.34 17.93 -42.19
CA VAL A 33 -45.37 17.13 -42.91
C VAL A 33 -44.90 15.67 -43.00
N SER A 34 -45.84 14.73 -42.93
CA SER A 34 -45.57 13.28 -42.89
C SER A 34 -45.71 12.57 -44.24
N SER A 35 -44.98 11.46 -44.37
CA SER A 35 -45.34 10.20 -45.07
C SER A 35 -46.25 10.22 -46.30
N MET A 36 -45.74 9.66 -47.41
CA MET A 36 -46.52 8.85 -48.35
C MET A 36 -45.67 7.67 -48.86
N VAL A 37 -46.32 6.55 -49.16
CA VAL A 37 -45.71 5.35 -49.77
C VAL A 37 -46.63 4.91 -50.90
N GLU A 38 -46.08 4.79 -52.12
CA GLU A 38 -46.77 4.17 -53.25
C GLU A 38 -45.91 3.01 -53.82
N SER A 39 -46.57 1.92 -54.20
CA SER A 39 -45.95 0.71 -54.72
C SER A 39 -46.06 0.65 -56.24
N VAL A 40 -44.94 0.44 -56.95
CA VAL A 40 -44.94 0.17 -58.40
C VAL A 40 -44.16 -1.12 -58.68
N SER A 41 -44.70 -1.94 -59.59
CA SER A 41 -44.27 -3.31 -59.84
C SER A 41 -43.26 -3.47 -60.98
N SER A 42 -42.21 -4.26 -60.73
CA SER A 42 -41.54 -5.16 -61.67
C SER A 42 -41.30 -4.69 -63.13
N GLN A 43 -40.05 -4.31 -63.43
CA GLN A 43 -39.39 -4.80 -64.64
C GLN A 43 -37.86 -4.75 -64.51
N SER A 44 -37.17 -5.62 -65.26
CA SER A 44 -35.73 -5.84 -65.16
C SER A 44 -34.93 -4.89 -66.07
N SER A 45 -34.18 -3.96 -65.47
CA SER A 45 -33.12 -3.19 -66.11
C SER A 45 -31.98 -2.98 -65.12
N ALA A 46 -30.73 -3.11 -65.57
CA ALA A 46 -29.58 -2.71 -64.76
C ALA A 46 -29.51 -1.18 -64.69
N VAL A 47 -29.50 -0.63 -63.47
CA VAL A 47 -29.41 0.83 -63.24
C VAL A 47 -27.97 1.18 -62.88
N SER A 48 -27.22 1.70 -63.85
CA SER A 48 -25.94 2.37 -63.62
C SER A 48 -26.19 3.84 -63.25
N VAL A 49 -25.86 4.22 -62.02
CA VAL A 49 -25.86 5.63 -61.60
C VAL A 49 -24.42 6.15 -61.63
N ASP A 50 -24.11 7.04 -62.57
CA ASP A 50 -22.88 7.84 -62.56
C ASP A 50 -23.15 9.10 -61.73
N ALA A 51 -22.26 9.40 -60.78
CA ALA A 51 -22.39 10.48 -59.81
C ALA A 51 -21.09 11.30 -59.71
N SER A 52 -20.49 11.62 -60.86
CA SER A 52 -19.39 12.58 -60.92
C SER A 52 -19.81 13.99 -60.48
N SER A 53 -19.04 14.56 -59.53
CA SER A 53 -19.15 15.89 -58.91
C SER A 53 -20.22 16.14 -57.83
N VAL A 54 -19.83 15.94 -56.56
CA VAL A 54 -20.25 16.75 -55.40
C VAL A 54 -18.99 17.04 -54.57
N ASP A 55 -18.84 18.26 -54.05
CA ASP A 55 -17.67 18.71 -53.29
C ASP A 55 -17.90 18.62 -51.76
N ALA A 56 -16.86 18.34 -50.98
CA ALA A 56 -17.00 17.83 -49.60
C ALA A 56 -16.73 18.91 -48.53
N SER A 57 -17.79 19.49 -47.94
CA SER A 57 -17.62 20.51 -46.88
C SER A 57 -18.78 20.67 -45.87
N SER A 58 -19.29 19.56 -45.30
CA SER A 58 -19.98 19.59 -44.00
C SER A 58 -20.05 18.20 -43.35
N SER A 59 -20.22 18.17 -42.02
CA SER A 59 -20.37 16.94 -41.23
C SER A 59 -21.85 16.62 -40.93
N SER A 60 -22.12 15.35 -40.63
CA SER A 60 -23.42 14.77 -40.25
C SER A 60 -24.52 14.73 -41.31
N LEU A 61 -25.02 13.52 -41.59
CA LEU A 61 -26.41 13.24 -41.93
C LEU A 61 -26.74 11.79 -41.55
N ALA A 62 -28.03 11.50 -41.30
CA ALA A 62 -28.45 10.31 -40.56
C ALA A 62 -28.78 9.09 -41.43
N SER A 63 -28.93 7.95 -40.76
CA SER A 63 -29.27 6.63 -41.33
C SER A 63 -30.53 6.62 -42.20
N SER A 64 -30.46 5.94 -43.34
CA SER A 64 -31.61 5.33 -44.00
C SER A 64 -31.37 3.82 -44.13
N VAL A 65 -32.30 3.02 -43.60
CA VAL A 65 -32.26 1.55 -43.69
C VAL A 65 -33.13 1.12 -44.87
N ALA A 66 -32.55 0.34 -45.79
CA ALA A 66 -33.28 -0.30 -46.89
C ALA A 66 -33.39 -1.80 -46.61
N ASP A 67 -34.49 -2.24 -46.02
CA ASP A 67 -34.78 -3.67 -45.81
C ASP A 67 -35.08 -4.34 -47.17
N VAL A 68 -34.14 -5.14 -47.66
CA VAL A 68 -34.28 -5.92 -48.91
C VAL A 68 -34.51 -7.39 -48.58
N SER A 69 -35.74 -7.71 -48.17
CA SER A 69 -36.18 -9.11 -48.03
C SER A 69 -36.56 -9.70 -49.39
N SER A 70 -35.66 -10.46 -50.03
CA SER A 70 -35.99 -11.24 -51.24
C SER A 70 -35.31 -12.62 -51.27
N SER A 71 -35.98 -13.61 -51.85
CA SER A 71 -35.59 -15.02 -51.76
C SER A 71 -34.92 -15.54 -53.03
N SER A 72 -33.59 -15.32 -53.12
CA SER A 72 -32.65 -15.95 -54.07
C SER A 72 -32.81 -15.58 -55.57
N PRO A 73 -31.78 -15.82 -56.43
CA PRO A 73 -30.45 -16.35 -56.13
C PRO A 73 -29.25 -15.41 -56.47
N ALA A 74 -28.12 -15.67 -55.81
CA ALA A 74 -26.74 -15.40 -56.23
C ALA A 74 -26.39 -14.01 -56.83
N ILE A 75 -25.85 -13.12 -56.00
CA ILE A 75 -24.92 -12.06 -56.44
C ILE A 75 -23.51 -12.67 -56.45
N SER A 76 -22.83 -12.71 -57.59
CA SER A 76 -21.55 -13.43 -57.76
C SER A 76 -20.29 -12.56 -57.61
N SER A 77 -20.42 -11.23 -57.59
CA SER A 77 -19.30 -10.30 -57.51
C SER A 77 -19.79 -8.88 -57.19
N VAL A 78 -19.07 -8.16 -56.34
CA VAL A 78 -19.20 -6.70 -56.16
C VAL A 78 -17.80 -6.12 -56.37
N ASP A 79 -17.68 -5.18 -57.29
CA ASP A 79 -16.45 -4.46 -57.61
C ASP A 79 -16.59 -3.01 -57.10
N MET A 80 -15.53 -2.46 -56.49
CA MET A 80 -15.58 -1.17 -55.79
C MET A 80 -14.35 -0.32 -56.09
N SER A 81 -14.55 0.69 -56.95
CA SER A 81 -13.50 1.53 -57.53
C SER A 81 -13.69 3.03 -57.22
N SER A 82 -14.00 3.37 -55.96
CA SER A 82 -13.86 4.74 -55.43
C SER A 82 -13.84 4.78 -53.89
N SER A 83 -13.27 5.85 -53.35
CA SER A 83 -12.97 6.00 -51.92
C SER A 83 -14.19 6.37 -51.08
N GLY A 84 -14.49 5.57 -50.04
CA GLY A 84 -15.24 6.01 -48.86
C GLY A 84 -16.77 5.84 -48.89
N LEU A 85 -17.25 4.63 -48.65
CA LEU A 85 -18.61 4.36 -48.17
C LEU A 85 -18.58 3.30 -47.04
N ALA A 86 -19.42 3.46 -46.03
CA ALA A 86 -19.59 2.49 -44.94
C ALA A 86 -20.84 1.62 -45.19
N MET A 87 -20.74 0.32 -44.94
CA MET A 87 -21.78 -0.67 -45.28
C MET A 87 -22.31 -1.35 -44.01
N SER A 88 -23.55 -1.06 -43.63
CA SER A 88 -24.01 -1.26 -42.24
C SER A 88 -24.48 -2.67 -41.89
N SER A 89 -24.96 -3.48 -42.83
CA SER A 89 -25.34 -4.89 -42.61
C SER A 89 -25.56 -5.64 -43.92
N VAL A 90 -25.36 -6.97 -43.90
CA VAL A 90 -25.80 -7.91 -44.95
C VAL A 90 -26.31 -9.17 -44.27
N ALA A 91 -27.53 -9.58 -44.60
CA ALA A 91 -28.11 -10.86 -44.17
C ALA A 91 -28.32 -11.77 -45.40
N MET A 92 -27.94 -13.05 -45.31
CA MET A 92 -28.11 -14.01 -46.40
C MET A 92 -28.68 -15.34 -45.89
N SER A 93 -29.48 -15.98 -46.74
CA SER A 93 -30.27 -17.19 -46.42
C SER A 93 -29.90 -18.42 -47.27
N SER A 94 -28.80 -18.37 -48.03
CA SER A 94 -28.32 -19.49 -48.84
C SER A 94 -26.80 -19.45 -49.01
N SER A 95 -26.16 -20.62 -49.06
CA SER A 95 -24.71 -20.76 -49.23
C SER A 95 -24.21 -20.06 -50.50
N SER A 96 -23.27 -19.14 -50.36
CA SER A 96 -22.61 -18.42 -51.46
C SER A 96 -21.22 -17.99 -51.02
N VAL A 97 -20.26 -18.01 -51.94
CA VAL A 97 -18.87 -17.58 -51.68
C VAL A 97 -18.71 -16.14 -52.13
N ILE A 98 -18.20 -15.27 -51.26
CA ILE A 98 -17.90 -13.88 -51.57
C ILE A 98 -16.38 -13.74 -51.69
N THR A 99 -15.90 -13.29 -52.85
CA THR A 99 -14.52 -12.84 -53.05
C THR A 99 -14.50 -11.32 -53.18
N ILE A 100 -13.80 -10.65 -52.26
CA ILE A 100 -13.52 -9.20 -52.32
C ILE A 100 -12.06 -9.04 -52.72
N SER A 101 -11.78 -8.18 -53.70
CA SER A 101 -10.43 -7.90 -54.19
C SER A 101 -10.23 -6.41 -54.43
N SER A 102 -9.52 -5.74 -53.53
CA SER A 102 -9.08 -4.35 -53.70
C SER A 102 -7.82 -4.29 -54.57
N ALA A 103 -7.82 -3.44 -55.60
CA ALA A 103 -6.75 -3.36 -56.60
C ALA A 103 -5.95 -2.04 -56.55
N ASP A 104 -5.76 -1.45 -55.37
CA ASP A 104 -4.65 -0.50 -55.16
C ASP A 104 -4.20 -0.45 -53.70
N ALA A 105 -2.90 -0.20 -53.49
CA ALA A 105 -2.22 -0.44 -52.21
C ALA A 105 -1.75 0.85 -51.51
N SER A 106 -2.66 1.80 -51.28
CA SER A 106 -2.41 2.94 -50.37
C SER A 106 -3.70 3.49 -49.74
N SER A 107 -3.65 3.75 -48.43
CA SER A 107 -4.61 4.55 -47.65
C SER A 107 -6.12 4.29 -47.92
N SER A 108 -6.61 3.09 -47.57
CA SER A 108 -8.05 2.87 -47.35
C SER A 108 -8.28 1.85 -46.22
N SER A 109 -9.22 2.16 -45.32
CA SER A 109 -9.61 1.29 -44.20
C SER A 109 -11.01 0.72 -44.45
N LEU A 110 -11.17 -0.59 -44.28
CA LEU A 110 -12.44 -1.30 -44.42
C LEU A 110 -13.01 -1.61 -43.03
N ALA A 111 -13.99 -0.83 -42.60
CA ALA A 111 -14.77 -1.10 -41.39
C ALA A 111 -16.06 -1.86 -41.75
N ALA A 112 -16.18 -3.11 -41.31
CA ALA A 112 -17.37 -3.95 -41.51
C ALA A 112 -17.96 -4.34 -40.15
N SER A 113 -19.04 -3.66 -39.74
CA SER A 113 -19.53 -3.69 -38.35
C SER A 113 -20.31 -4.93 -37.93
N SER A 114 -20.70 -5.81 -38.87
CA SER A 114 -21.21 -7.17 -38.56
C SER A 114 -21.24 -8.08 -39.79
N ILE A 115 -20.96 -9.37 -39.60
CA ILE A 115 -21.24 -10.44 -40.56
C ILE A 115 -21.85 -11.62 -39.78
N VAL A 116 -23.10 -11.97 -40.07
CA VAL A 116 -23.79 -13.11 -39.43
C VAL A 116 -23.95 -14.23 -40.46
N ALA A 117 -23.07 -15.22 -40.43
CA ALA A 117 -23.06 -16.34 -41.36
C ALA A 117 -23.57 -17.63 -40.69
N SER A 118 -24.80 -18.05 -41.03
CA SER A 118 -25.34 -19.34 -40.62
C SER A 118 -24.72 -20.48 -41.44
N SER A 119 -23.70 -21.13 -40.86
CA SER A 119 -23.12 -22.40 -41.33
C SER A 119 -22.50 -22.38 -42.73
N SER A 120 -21.42 -21.61 -42.93
CA SER A 120 -20.49 -21.77 -44.07
C SER A 120 -19.08 -21.26 -43.71
N SER A 121 -18.04 -21.82 -44.32
CA SER A 121 -16.65 -21.45 -44.10
C SER A 121 -16.27 -20.13 -44.80
N LEU A 122 -15.75 -19.15 -44.05
CA LEU A 122 -15.12 -17.94 -44.59
C LEU A 122 -13.64 -18.19 -44.91
N ALA A 123 -13.17 -17.60 -46.02
CA ALA A 123 -11.76 -17.52 -46.37
C ALA A 123 -11.46 -16.10 -46.84
N ILE A 124 -10.61 -15.37 -46.11
CA ILE A 124 -10.23 -13.99 -46.39
C ILE A 124 -8.74 -13.98 -46.77
N SER A 125 -8.43 -13.43 -47.94
CA SER A 125 -7.06 -13.37 -48.48
C SER A 125 -6.65 -11.92 -48.68
N SER A 126 -6.10 -11.30 -47.64
CA SER A 126 -5.66 -9.89 -47.63
C SER A 126 -4.34 -9.76 -46.88
N SER A 127 -3.37 -9.03 -47.44
CA SER A 127 -1.99 -8.92 -46.92
C SER A 127 -1.80 -7.97 -45.74
N SER A 128 -2.88 -7.37 -45.21
CA SER A 128 -2.84 -6.40 -44.11
C SER A 128 -4.24 -6.23 -43.49
N ILE A 129 -4.39 -6.55 -42.20
CA ILE A 129 -5.55 -6.24 -41.38
C ILE A 129 -5.06 -5.78 -40.00
N GLU A 130 -5.43 -4.57 -39.59
CA GLU A 130 -5.50 -4.17 -38.18
C GLU A 130 -6.86 -4.60 -37.63
N ALA A 131 -6.89 -5.27 -36.48
CA ALA A 131 -8.08 -5.96 -35.99
C ALA A 131 -8.70 -5.28 -34.76
N SER A 132 -9.72 -4.44 -34.97
CA SER A 132 -10.58 -3.96 -33.88
C SER A 132 -11.37 -5.12 -33.24
N SER A 133 -11.39 -5.17 -31.92
CA SER A 133 -12.00 -6.25 -31.15
C SER A 133 -13.53 -6.28 -31.28
N SER A 134 -14.09 -7.44 -31.61
CA SER A 134 -15.52 -7.73 -31.58
C SER A 134 -15.77 -9.16 -31.12
N SER A 135 -16.84 -9.39 -30.37
CA SER A 135 -17.05 -10.62 -29.60
C SER A 135 -17.70 -11.74 -30.40
N LEU A 136 -17.08 -12.93 -30.39
CA LEU A 136 -17.65 -14.16 -30.94
C LEU A 136 -18.27 -15.00 -29.82
N VAL A 137 -19.60 -15.17 -29.85
CA VAL A 137 -20.33 -16.05 -28.93
C VAL A 137 -20.59 -17.39 -29.62
N SER A 138 -19.97 -18.46 -29.11
CA SER A 138 -20.06 -19.80 -29.70
C SER A 138 -20.72 -20.80 -28.75
N SER A 139 -21.91 -21.29 -29.13
CA SER A 139 -22.51 -22.50 -28.54
C SER A 139 -21.99 -23.76 -29.25
N SER A 140 -21.89 -24.87 -28.53
CA SER A 140 -21.03 -26.00 -28.89
C SER A 140 -21.70 -27.05 -29.80
N SER A 141 -20.90 -27.75 -30.63
CA SER A 141 -20.66 -29.21 -30.47
C SER A 141 -19.82 -29.89 -31.59
N VAL A 142 -18.98 -30.84 -31.15
CA VAL A 142 -18.29 -31.98 -31.82
C VAL A 142 -17.32 -31.84 -33.02
N ALA A 143 -16.21 -32.58 -32.89
CA ALA A 143 -15.47 -33.36 -33.91
C ALA A 143 -14.59 -32.67 -34.99
N SER A 144 -13.33 -32.47 -34.63
CA SER A 144 -12.14 -32.95 -35.36
C SER A 144 -12.07 -32.89 -36.90
N SER A 145 -11.35 -31.89 -37.41
CA SER A 145 -10.48 -32.07 -38.58
C SER A 145 -9.24 -31.18 -38.45
N SER A 146 -8.04 -31.76 -38.54
CA SER A 146 -6.78 -31.09 -38.25
C SER A 146 -6.23 -30.34 -39.48
N SER A 147 -6.60 -29.07 -39.64
CA SER A 147 -5.88 -28.13 -40.49
C SER A 147 -4.80 -27.42 -39.67
N LEU A 148 -3.55 -27.46 -40.15
CA LEU A 148 -2.46 -26.62 -39.63
C LEU A 148 -2.64 -25.20 -40.17
N ALA A 149 -3.64 -24.49 -39.64
CA ALA A 149 -3.69 -23.04 -39.75
C ALA A 149 -2.48 -22.47 -38.99
N ALA A 150 -1.44 -22.07 -39.73
CA ALA A 150 -0.35 -21.28 -39.18
C ALA A 150 -0.90 -19.88 -38.86
N SER A 151 -1.55 -19.76 -37.70
CA SER A 151 -1.94 -18.47 -37.14
C SER A 151 -0.69 -17.60 -37.05
N SER A 152 -0.75 -16.40 -37.63
CA SER A 152 0.13 -15.29 -37.27
C SER A 152 -0.22 -14.85 -35.85
N ALA A 153 0.14 -15.69 -34.87
CA ALA A 153 0.10 -15.30 -33.47
C ALA A 153 0.98 -14.06 -33.33
N SER A 154 0.41 -12.98 -32.80
CA SER A 154 1.24 -11.92 -32.23
C SER A 154 2.09 -12.59 -31.15
N THR A 155 3.41 -12.57 -31.32
CA THR A 155 4.32 -13.07 -30.28
C THR A 155 4.09 -12.21 -29.05
N ALA A 156 3.46 -12.78 -28.02
CA ALA A 156 3.20 -12.07 -26.78
C ALA A 156 4.53 -11.50 -26.26
N LEU A 157 4.52 -10.22 -25.87
CA LEU A 157 5.75 -9.48 -25.50
C LEU A 157 6.55 -10.20 -24.40
N TYR A 158 5.84 -10.93 -23.53
CA TYR A 158 6.39 -11.90 -22.60
C TYR A 158 5.64 -13.24 -22.73
N PRO A 159 6.30 -14.39 -22.46
CA PRO A 159 5.60 -15.66 -22.24
C PRO A 159 4.62 -15.54 -21.07
N SER A 160 3.55 -16.35 -21.09
CA SER A 160 2.69 -16.50 -19.91
C SER A 160 3.42 -17.35 -18.86
N TYR A 161 3.35 -16.89 -17.61
CA TYR A 161 3.92 -17.53 -16.43
C TYR A 161 2.90 -18.35 -15.65
N ASN A 162 1.60 -18.21 -15.95
CA ASN A 162 0.54 -19.10 -15.47
C ASN A 162 0.61 -20.48 -16.14
N THR A 163 1.70 -21.19 -15.85
CA THR A 163 2.09 -22.49 -16.41
C THR A 163 1.55 -23.66 -15.59
N ASN A 164 1.03 -23.39 -14.39
CA ASN A 164 0.43 -24.37 -13.49
C ASN A 164 -0.78 -23.78 -12.72
N PRO A 165 -1.86 -23.40 -13.43
CA PRO A 165 -3.13 -23.05 -12.79
C PRO A 165 -3.72 -24.28 -12.10
N ILE A 166 -4.24 -24.11 -10.89
CA ILE A 166 -4.91 -25.18 -10.13
C ILE A 166 -6.40 -24.85 -9.91
N ALA A 167 -7.21 -25.83 -9.54
CA ALA A 167 -8.62 -25.59 -9.23
C ALA A 167 -8.75 -24.56 -8.07
N PRO A 168 -9.83 -23.74 -8.02
CA PRO A 168 -10.11 -22.86 -6.89
C PRO A 168 -10.16 -23.63 -5.56
N ASP A 169 -9.57 -23.05 -4.52
CA ASP A 169 -9.58 -23.58 -3.15
C ASP A 169 -9.95 -22.46 -2.17
N MET A 170 -11.01 -22.68 -1.38
CA MET A 170 -11.53 -21.70 -0.42
C MET A 170 -10.97 -21.91 1.00
N THR A 171 -10.13 -22.93 1.22
CA THR A 171 -9.65 -23.33 2.56
C THR A 171 -8.78 -22.24 3.18
N GLY A 172 -9.25 -21.61 4.27
CA GLY A 172 -8.57 -20.45 4.87
C GLY A 172 -8.79 -19.15 4.10
N MET A 173 -9.80 -19.09 3.23
CA MET A 173 -10.19 -17.93 2.42
C MET A 173 -11.65 -17.53 2.68
N GLU A 174 -12.19 -17.85 3.85
CA GLU A 174 -13.62 -17.76 4.13
C GLU A 174 -14.13 -16.30 4.12
N SER A 175 -13.31 -15.33 4.54
CA SER A 175 -13.75 -13.94 4.72
C SER A 175 -13.91 -13.17 3.42
N ASP A 176 -15.05 -12.49 3.23
CA ASP A 176 -15.15 -11.40 2.25
C ASP A 176 -14.31 -10.17 2.66
N ALA A 177 -14.18 -9.17 1.77
CA ALA A 177 -13.36 -8.00 2.04
C ALA A 177 -13.81 -7.22 3.29
N VAL A 178 -15.11 -7.11 3.57
CA VAL A 178 -15.65 -6.41 4.75
C VAL A 178 -15.35 -7.22 6.01
N GLN A 179 -15.51 -8.54 5.95
CA GLN A 179 -15.18 -9.46 7.04
C GLN A 179 -13.67 -9.51 7.33
N LEU A 180 -12.82 -9.36 6.32
CA LEU A 180 -11.36 -9.30 6.46
C LEU A 180 -10.91 -7.94 7.02
N ALA A 181 -11.49 -6.84 6.51
CA ALA A 181 -11.26 -5.49 7.03
C ALA A 181 -11.55 -5.40 8.53
N ALA A 182 -12.65 -5.99 9.00
CA ALA A 182 -13.04 -5.96 10.41
C ALA A 182 -12.05 -6.67 11.37
N LYS A 183 -11.03 -7.38 10.86
CA LYS A 183 -9.96 -8.03 11.65
C LYS A 183 -8.72 -7.14 11.82
N MET A 184 -8.67 -6.00 11.12
CA MET A 184 -7.58 -5.04 11.16
C MET A 184 -8.08 -3.70 11.68
N LYS A 185 -7.31 -3.06 12.58
CA LYS A 185 -7.52 -1.68 13.02
C LYS A 185 -6.30 -0.79 12.81
N LEU A 186 -5.10 -1.36 12.84
CA LEU A 186 -3.85 -0.62 12.67
C LEU A 186 -2.84 -1.41 11.85
N GLY A 187 -2.34 -0.81 10.78
CA GLY A 187 -1.27 -1.34 9.94
C GLY A 187 -0.04 -0.43 9.87
N ILE A 188 1.08 -0.96 9.38
CA ILE A 188 2.33 -0.21 9.16
C ILE A 188 3.01 -0.63 7.87
N ASN A 189 3.64 0.32 7.17
CA ASN A 189 4.46 0.03 6.00
C ASN A 189 5.87 -0.38 6.40
N VAL A 190 6.41 -1.41 5.75
CA VAL A 190 7.84 -1.75 5.80
C VAL A 190 8.58 -0.92 4.72
N GLY A 191 8.42 0.40 4.78
CA GLY A 191 8.82 1.33 3.71
C GLY A 191 10.34 1.55 3.61
N ASN A 192 10.80 2.01 2.44
CA ASN A 192 12.19 2.22 2.05
C ASN A 192 13.10 0.97 2.15
N GLN A 193 12.55 -0.22 1.93
CA GLN A 193 13.22 -1.51 2.13
C GLN A 193 13.08 -2.47 0.92
N MET A 194 11.93 -3.14 0.71
CA MET A 194 11.80 -4.11 -0.40
C MET A 194 11.44 -3.46 -1.76
N GLU A 195 11.01 -2.19 -1.76
CA GLU A 195 10.89 -1.31 -2.92
C GLU A 195 12.18 -0.55 -3.29
N ALA A 196 13.25 -0.68 -2.48
CA ALA A 196 14.47 0.11 -2.63
C ALA A 196 15.13 -0.10 -4.00
N THR A 197 15.12 0.95 -4.82
CA THR A 197 15.45 0.97 -6.25
C THR A 197 16.56 1.98 -6.57
N ASN A 198 16.94 2.14 -7.84
CA ASN A 198 18.01 3.05 -8.29
C ASN A 198 19.41 2.75 -7.71
N CYS A 199 19.68 1.50 -7.36
CA CYS A 199 20.95 1.03 -6.80
C CYS A 199 21.72 0.06 -7.73
N PRO A 200 21.98 0.41 -9.01
CA PRO A 200 22.56 -0.50 -10.00
C PRO A 200 23.98 -0.97 -9.67
N GLN A 201 24.69 -0.24 -8.79
CA GLN A 201 26.02 -0.59 -8.28
C GLN A 201 26.03 -1.77 -7.29
N LEU A 202 24.86 -2.25 -6.86
CA LEU A 202 24.74 -3.38 -5.94
C LEU A 202 24.26 -4.65 -6.64
N GLU A 203 24.75 -5.79 -6.15
CA GLU A 203 24.28 -7.12 -6.53
C GLU A 203 22.81 -7.31 -6.13
N LEU A 204 22.05 -8.09 -6.90
CA LEU A 204 20.62 -8.33 -6.64
C LEU A 204 20.35 -8.83 -5.21
N THR A 205 21.27 -9.58 -4.61
CA THR A 205 21.14 -10.10 -3.24
C THR A 205 21.26 -9.03 -2.15
N GLN A 206 21.67 -7.81 -2.50
CA GLN A 206 21.93 -6.68 -1.60
C GLN A 206 20.95 -5.51 -1.75
N ARG A 207 20.14 -5.45 -2.83
CA ARG A 207 19.35 -4.24 -3.15
C ARG A 207 18.25 -3.90 -2.15
N GLU A 208 17.70 -4.91 -1.47
CA GLU A 208 16.81 -4.77 -0.31
C GLU A 208 17.33 -3.83 0.79
N THR A 209 18.66 -3.64 0.91
CA THR A 209 19.27 -2.79 1.95
C THR A 209 19.76 -1.44 1.40
N CYS A 210 19.43 -1.09 0.14
CA CYS A 210 20.17 -0.04 -0.56
C CYS A 210 19.77 1.40 -0.23
N TRP A 211 18.62 1.61 0.43
CA TRP A 211 18.22 2.89 1.00
C TRP A 211 18.53 3.02 2.50
N GLY A 212 19.34 2.11 3.05
CA GLY A 212 19.97 2.24 4.36
C GLY A 212 19.44 1.31 5.46
N HIS A 213 18.23 0.75 5.29
CA HIS A 213 17.70 -0.26 6.21
C HIS A 213 18.41 -1.62 6.05
N PRO A 214 18.44 -2.47 7.09
CA PRO A 214 18.89 -3.85 6.98
C PRO A 214 17.92 -4.69 6.14
N LYS A 215 18.10 -6.01 6.10
CA LYS A 215 17.06 -6.91 5.58
C LYS A 215 15.91 -7.04 6.57
N VAL A 216 14.69 -7.23 6.08
CA VAL A 216 13.50 -7.44 6.94
C VAL A 216 13.71 -8.72 7.76
N SER A 217 13.71 -8.62 9.09
CA SER A 217 13.92 -9.75 9.99
C SER A 217 12.62 -10.21 10.64
N GLU A 218 12.51 -11.50 10.96
CA GLU A 218 11.38 -12.04 11.71
C GLU A 218 11.20 -11.34 13.06
N ALA A 219 12.29 -11.01 13.75
CA ALA A 219 12.27 -10.28 15.01
C ALA A 219 11.71 -8.84 14.89
N TYR A 220 11.91 -8.16 13.75
CA TYR A 220 11.25 -6.89 13.46
C TYR A 220 9.74 -7.06 13.23
N ILE A 221 9.33 -8.13 12.55
CA ILE A 221 7.92 -8.45 12.30
C ILE A 221 7.20 -8.87 13.61
N GLN A 222 7.85 -9.63 14.48
CA GLN A 222 7.38 -9.93 15.84
C GLN A 222 7.23 -8.65 16.67
N LEU A 223 8.21 -7.74 16.64
CA LEU A 223 8.10 -6.45 17.33
C LEU A 223 6.89 -5.64 16.85
N VAL A 224 6.65 -5.57 15.53
CA VAL A 224 5.47 -4.91 14.97
C VAL A 224 4.18 -5.54 15.52
N LYS A 225 4.10 -6.88 15.62
CA LYS A 225 2.95 -7.58 16.22
C LYS A 225 2.79 -7.25 17.71
N ASP A 226 3.86 -7.38 18.49
CA ASP A 226 3.88 -7.18 19.95
C ASP A 226 3.52 -5.75 20.34
N ARG A 227 3.82 -4.78 19.47
CA ARG A 227 3.50 -3.36 19.63
C ARG A 227 2.12 -3.00 19.07
N GLY A 228 1.26 -4.00 18.84
CA GLY A 228 -0.17 -3.83 18.69
C GLY A 228 -0.67 -3.69 17.25
N PHE A 229 0.16 -3.85 16.23
CA PHE A 229 -0.28 -3.81 14.84
C PHE A 229 -1.00 -5.11 14.45
N ASP A 230 -2.00 -4.98 13.56
CA ASP A 230 -2.75 -6.12 13.01
C ASP A 230 -2.22 -6.53 11.64
N ALA A 231 -1.56 -5.60 10.92
CA ALA A 231 -1.16 -5.78 9.55
C ALA A 231 0.16 -5.08 9.20
N ILE A 232 0.84 -5.56 8.17
CA ILE A 232 1.86 -4.82 7.43
C ILE A 232 1.44 -4.56 5.98
N ARG A 233 1.86 -3.43 5.44
CA ARG A 233 1.96 -3.20 4.00
C ARG A 233 3.43 -3.38 3.61
N LEU A 234 3.67 -4.17 2.57
CA LEU A 234 4.98 -4.52 2.08
C LEU A 234 5.13 -3.95 0.66
N PRO A 235 5.64 -2.70 0.54
CA PRO A 235 6.17 -2.16 -0.70
C PRO A 235 7.20 -3.12 -1.32
N VAL A 236 7.02 -3.54 -2.57
CA VAL A 236 8.01 -4.39 -3.26
C VAL A 236 8.32 -3.89 -4.66
N SER A 237 9.61 -3.89 -5.00
CA SER A 237 10.13 -3.69 -6.35
C SER A 237 10.39 -5.03 -7.03
N TRP A 238 10.16 -5.14 -8.33
CA TRP A 238 10.17 -6.39 -9.09
C TRP A 238 10.90 -6.26 -10.43
N ASP A 239 10.75 -5.14 -11.13
CA ASP A 239 11.35 -4.86 -12.44
C ASP A 239 12.88 -5.00 -12.43
N GLN A 240 13.51 -4.43 -11.41
CA GLN A 240 14.97 -4.50 -11.23
C GLN A 240 15.51 -5.91 -10.90
N TYR A 241 14.63 -6.86 -10.61
CA TYR A 241 14.92 -8.28 -10.36
C TYR A 241 14.45 -9.20 -11.49
N ALA A 242 13.90 -8.64 -12.57
CA ALA A 242 13.38 -9.38 -13.71
C ALA A 242 14.32 -9.32 -14.93
N ASP A 243 14.41 -10.43 -15.67
CA ASP A 243 14.96 -10.40 -17.02
C ASP A 243 14.05 -9.58 -17.94
N GLN A 244 14.56 -8.48 -18.48
CA GLN A 244 13.76 -7.51 -19.24
C GLN A 244 13.31 -7.99 -20.62
N THR A 245 13.86 -9.11 -21.13
CA THR A 245 13.48 -9.70 -22.43
C THR A 245 12.32 -10.67 -22.28
N THR A 246 12.24 -11.37 -21.15
CA THR A 246 11.26 -12.44 -20.88
C THR A 246 10.24 -12.08 -19.82
N GLY A 247 10.52 -11.10 -18.96
CA GLY A 247 9.71 -10.79 -17.79
C GLY A 247 9.92 -11.76 -16.62
N LYS A 248 10.88 -12.71 -16.71
CA LYS A 248 11.15 -13.67 -15.63
C LYS A 248 11.72 -12.96 -14.40
N ILE A 249 10.94 -12.89 -13.32
CA ILE A 249 11.41 -12.42 -12.02
C ILE A 249 12.36 -13.47 -11.44
N SER A 250 13.50 -13.05 -10.90
CA SER A 250 14.47 -13.92 -10.25
C SER A 250 13.85 -14.77 -9.14
N ASP A 251 14.07 -16.09 -9.18
CA ASP A 251 13.56 -17.02 -8.15
C ASP A 251 14.14 -16.72 -6.77
N PHE A 252 15.35 -16.15 -6.67
CA PHE A 252 15.89 -15.65 -5.40
C PHE A 252 14.98 -14.57 -4.79
N TRP A 253 14.48 -13.64 -5.60
CA TRP A 253 13.67 -12.53 -5.10
C TRP A 253 12.24 -12.96 -4.76
N LEU A 254 11.63 -13.81 -5.60
CA LEU A 254 10.34 -14.44 -5.30
C LEU A 254 10.38 -15.18 -3.94
N ASN A 255 11.42 -16.00 -3.71
CA ASN A 255 11.59 -16.69 -2.43
C ASN A 255 11.86 -15.72 -1.26
N ARG A 256 12.60 -14.62 -1.47
CA ARG A 256 12.87 -13.63 -0.41
C ARG A 256 11.62 -12.84 -0.01
N VAL A 257 10.78 -12.44 -0.96
CA VAL A 257 9.47 -11.82 -0.65
C VAL A 257 8.57 -12.83 0.06
N LYS A 258 8.56 -14.09 -0.37
CA LYS A 258 7.84 -15.18 0.29
C LYS A 258 8.28 -15.42 1.73
N GLU A 259 9.58 -15.33 2.01
CA GLU A 259 10.14 -15.44 3.37
C GLU A 259 9.62 -14.33 4.29
N VAL A 260 9.58 -13.08 3.83
CA VAL A 260 9.05 -11.94 4.61
C VAL A 260 7.52 -12.02 4.79
N VAL A 261 6.80 -12.48 3.76
CA VAL A 261 5.36 -12.79 3.86
C VAL A 261 5.12 -13.93 4.87
N GLN A 262 5.97 -14.96 4.89
CA GLN A 262 5.87 -16.06 5.85
C GLN A 262 6.06 -15.56 7.29
N TYR A 263 7.06 -14.68 7.55
CA TYR A 263 7.22 -14.08 8.88
C TYR A 263 5.94 -13.37 9.34
N ALA A 264 5.28 -12.60 8.47
CA ALA A 264 4.04 -11.90 8.83
C ALA A 264 2.91 -12.88 9.19
N VAL A 265 2.69 -13.91 8.36
CA VAL A 265 1.65 -14.92 8.59
C VAL A 265 1.91 -15.74 9.86
N ASP A 266 3.16 -16.16 10.11
CA ASP A 266 3.53 -16.94 11.30
C ASP A 266 3.41 -16.12 12.60
N ASN A 267 3.56 -14.79 12.50
CA ASN A 267 3.31 -13.84 13.59
C ASN A 267 1.83 -13.41 13.69
N GLY A 268 0.93 -13.96 12.87
CA GLY A 268 -0.50 -13.61 12.88
C GLY A 268 -0.77 -12.15 12.49
N LEU A 269 0.03 -11.59 11.57
CA LEU A 269 -0.21 -10.31 10.90
C LEU A 269 -0.84 -10.56 9.53
N TYR A 270 -1.76 -9.69 9.14
CA TYR A 270 -2.14 -9.55 7.73
C TYR A 270 -0.98 -8.89 6.95
N VAL A 271 -0.80 -9.24 5.69
CA VAL A 271 0.24 -8.65 4.82
C VAL A 271 -0.31 -8.33 3.44
N MET A 272 -0.22 -7.05 3.09
CA MET A 272 -0.47 -6.56 1.74
C MET A 272 0.85 -6.52 0.96
N VAL A 273 0.92 -7.20 -0.18
CA VAL A 273 2.06 -7.14 -1.11
C VAL A 273 1.64 -6.39 -2.37
N ASN A 274 2.44 -5.44 -2.84
CA ASN A 274 2.17 -4.71 -4.09
C ASN A 274 3.30 -4.83 -5.13
N ILE A 275 3.07 -4.21 -6.29
CA ILE A 275 4.14 -3.66 -7.11
C ILE A 275 4.19 -2.17 -6.75
N HIS A 276 5.28 -1.73 -6.14
CA HIS A 276 5.45 -0.34 -5.69
C HIS A 276 5.77 0.59 -6.90
N TRP A 277 6.29 1.81 -6.67
CA TRP A 277 6.83 2.67 -7.75
C TRP A 277 7.69 1.90 -8.77
N ASP A 278 8.58 1.03 -8.28
CA ASP A 278 9.34 0.03 -9.06
C ASP A 278 10.11 0.62 -10.27
N GLY A 279 10.71 1.80 -10.12
CA GLY A 279 11.39 2.51 -11.21
C GLY A 279 10.46 3.27 -12.17
N GLY A 280 9.15 3.25 -11.92
CA GLY A 280 8.12 4.03 -12.63
C GLY A 280 7.52 3.37 -13.86
N TRP A 281 7.85 2.11 -14.18
CA TRP A 281 7.47 1.46 -15.45
C TRP A 281 5.95 1.38 -15.68
N LEU A 282 5.17 1.19 -14.61
CA LEU A 282 3.71 1.33 -14.62
C LEU A 282 3.32 2.73 -14.17
N GLU A 283 3.81 3.13 -12.98
CA GLU A 283 3.30 4.28 -12.24
C GLU A 283 3.40 5.60 -13.03
N ARG A 284 4.42 5.78 -13.88
CA ARG A 284 4.64 7.01 -14.67
C ARG A 284 4.32 6.83 -16.16
N SER A 285 3.68 5.72 -16.56
CA SER A 285 3.39 5.39 -17.96
C SER A 285 2.16 6.11 -18.56
N PHE A 286 1.23 6.58 -17.72
CA PHE A 286 -0.11 7.00 -18.14
C PHE A 286 -0.14 8.11 -19.19
N HIS A 287 0.79 9.06 -19.10
CA HIS A 287 0.97 10.12 -20.09
C HIS A 287 1.11 9.59 -21.52
N GLU A 288 1.96 8.58 -21.70
CA GLU A 288 2.26 8.04 -23.03
C GLU A 288 1.32 6.90 -23.42
N ALA A 289 0.83 6.13 -22.45
CA ALA A 289 -0.09 5.01 -22.68
C ALA A 289 -1.49 5.47 -23.11
N ALA A 290 -1.97 6.61 -22.62
CA ALA A 290 -3.25 7.21 -23.06
C ALA A 290 -3.22 7.74 -24.50
N GLU A 291 -2.02 7.89 -25.11
CA GLU A 291 -1.82 8.32 -26.49
C GLU A 291 -1.23 7.21 -27.39
N SER A 292 -0.89 6.04 -26.84
CA SER A 292 -0.20 4.98 -27.58
C SER A 292 -0.57 3.58 -27.09
N GLU A 293 -1.41 2.89 -27.87
CA GLU A 293 -1.85 1.51 -27.62
C GLU A 293 -0.65 0.56 -27.44
N THR A 294 0.42 0.71 -28.24
CA THR A 294 1.65 -0.08 -28.12
C THR A 294 2.32 0.06 -26.75
N LYS A 295 2.28 1.24 -26.14
CA LYS A 295 2.84 1.49 -24.80
C LYS A 295 1.93 0.93 -23.71
N LYS A 296 0.62 1.14 -23.84
CA LYS A 296 -0.40 0.56 -22.95
C LYS A 296 -0.32 -0.97 -22.92
N GLU A 297 -0.23 -1.61 -24.08
CA GLU A 297 -0.10 -3.08 -24.19
C GLU A 297 1.25 -3.59 -23.66
N ALA A 298 2.34 -2.82 -23.78
CA ALA A 298 3.62 -3.18 -23.17
C ALA A 298 3.55 -3.19 -21.63
N VAL A 299 2.91 -2.18 -21.04
CA VAL A 299 2.68 -2.11 -19.58
C VAL A 299 1.73 -3.23 -19.12
N LYS A 300 0.62 -3.46 -19.83
CA LYS A 300 -0.30 -4.59 -19.55
C LYS A 300 0.40 -5.95 -19.65
N ALA A 301 1.25 -6.16 -20.66
CA ALA A 301 2.02 -7.39 -20.78
C ALA A 301 2.99 -7.59 -19.61
N LYS A 302 3.69 -6.54 -19.15
CA LYS A 302 4.57 -6.60 -17.98
C LYS A 302 3.79 -6.85 -16.68
N GLN A 303 2.71 -6.10 -16.45
CA GLN A 303 1.78 -6.26 -15.31
C GLN A 303 1.27 -7.70 -15.22
N LYS A 304 0.79 -8.25 -16.34
CA LYS A 304 0.35 -9.65 -16.42
C LYS A 304 1.50 -10.62 -16.10
N ALA A 305 2.66 -10.47 -16.74
CA ALA A 305 3.79 -11.37 -16.57
C ALA A 305 4.29 -11.40 -15.11
N TYR A 306 4.34 -10.25 -14.44
CA TYR A 306 4.76 -10.18 -13.03
C TYR A 306 3.68 -10.74 -12.10
N TRP A 307 2.41 -10.36 -12.25
CA TRP A 307 1.36 -10.87 -11.37
C TRP A 307 1.07 -12.36 -11.53
N GLU A 308 1.19 -12.94 -12.74
CA GLU A 308 1.13 -14.40 -12.91
C GLU A 308 2.23 -15.12 -12.09
N GLN A 309 3.43 -14.54 -11.96
CA GLN A 309 4.53 -15.10 -11.16
C GLN A 309 4.34 -14.88 -9.66
N ILE A 310 4.09 -13.63 -9.24
CA ILE A 310 3.91 -13.23 -7.83
C ILE A 310 2.75 -14.02 -7.21
N ALA A 311 1.59 -14.01 -7.88
CA ALA A 311 0.42 -14.73 -7.41
C ALA A 311 0.67 -16.23 -7.33
N THR A 312 1.28 -16.86 -8.35
CA THR A 312 1.58 -18.30 -8.31
C THR A 312 2.53 -18.66 -7.16
N HIS A 313 3.54 -17.83 -6.89
CA HIS A 313 4.55 -18.13 -5.85
C HIS A 313 4.02 -17.97 -4.42
N LEU A 314 3.10 -17.01 -4.22
CA LEU A 314 2.42 -16.71 -2.95
C LEU A 314 1.03 -17.38 -2.83
N ARG A 315 0.63 -18.23 -3.80
CA ARG A 315 -0.75 -18.77 -3.90
C ARG A 315 -1.23 -19.53 -2.68
N GLU A 316 -0.35 -20.29 -2.04
CA GLU A 316 -0.76 -21.27 -1.02
C GLU A 316 -1.02 -20.64 0.38
N PHE A 317 -0.68 -19.36 0.58
CA PHE A 317 -1.03 -18.61 1.79
C PHE A 317 -2.54 -18.40 1.91
N ASP A 318 -3.05 -18.36 3.13
CA ASP A 318 -4.46 -18.11 3.46
C ASP A 318 -4.84 -16.62 3.34
N GLU A 319 -5.98 -16.22 3.90
CA GLU A 319 -6.50 -14.85 3.84
C GLU A 319 -5.65 -13.80 4.56
N HIS A 320 -4.60 -14.19 5.31
CA HIS A 320 -3.65 -13.21 5.85
C HIS A 320 -2.93 -12.43 4.75
N VAL A 321 -2.75 -13.02 3.56
CA VAL A 321 -2.06 -12.37 2.43
C VAL A 321 -3.04 -11.73 1.45
N MET A 322 -2.88 -10.44 1.20
CA MET A 322 -3.63 -9.64 0.22
C MET A 322 -2.68 -9.09 -0.86
N PHE A 323 -3.20 -8.78 -2.05
CA PHE A 323 -2.42 -8.17 -3.13
C PHE A 323 -2.97 -6.79 -3.51
N ALA A 324 -2.08 -5.80 -3.60
CA ALA A 324 -2.38 -4.44 -4.08
C ALA A 324 -1.82 -4.24 -5.50
N SER A 325 -2.65 -3.81 -6.45
CA SER A 325 -2.35 -3.89 -7.89
C SER A 325 -1.21 -2.98 -8.39
N ALA A 326 -0.94 -1.90 -7.65
CA ALA A 326 -0.04 -0.81 -7.98
C ALA A 326 0.33 -0.01 -6.70
N ASN A 327 0.77 1.23 -6.86
CA ASN A 327 1.17 2.15 -5.79
C ASN A 327 0.48 3.52 -5.90
N GLU A 328 1.13 4.54 -6.50
CA GLU A 328 0.55 5.87 -6.70
C GLU A 328 0.33 6.21 -8.20
N PRO A 329 -0.57 5.55 -8.94
CA PRO A 329 -0.70 5.69 -10.40
C PRO A 329 -0.77 7.14 -10.90
N ASP A 330 0.25 7.62 -11.61
CA ASP A 330 0.41 9.05 -11.95
C ASP A 330 -0.47 9.48 -13.14
N THR A 331 -1.78 9.52 -12.90
CA THR A 331 -2.81 9.77 -13.92
C THR A 331 -3.04 11.25 -14.23
N SER A 332 -2.45 12.20 -13.51
CA SER A 332 -2.75 13.63 -13.69
C SER A 332 -1.70 14.59 -13.12
N ASN A 333 -1.42 15.64 -13.88
CA ASN A 333 -0.65 16.81 -13.47
C ASN A 333 -1.56 18.02 -13.20
N ASP A 334 -0.99 19.01 -12.52
CA ASP A 334 -1.66 20.27 -12.20
C ASP A 334 -2.20 20.97 -13.47
N ASN A 335 -3.43 21.48 -13.38
CA ASN A 335 -4.12 22.24 -14.43
C ASN A 335 -4.51 21.44 -15.70
N GLU A 336 -4.40 20.12 -15.71
CA GLU A 336 -4.91 19.30 -16.81
C GLU A 336 -6.44 19.28 -16.87
N SER A 337 -7.01 19.10 -18.06
CA SER A 337 -8.46 19.04 -18.23
C SER A 337 -9.03 17.71 -17.78
N ALA A 338 -10.28 17.71 -17.28
CA ALA A 338 -10.96 16.51 -16.83
C ALA A 338 -11.04 15.39 -17.90
N SER A 339 -11.00 15.73 -19.19
CA SER A 339 -10.93 14.74 -20.28
C SER A 339 -9.58 14.03 -20.41
N VAL A 340 -8.47 14.71 -20.08
CA VAL A 340 -7.11 14.13 -20.07
C VAL A 340 -6.92 13.25 -18.83
N ILE A 341 -7.46 13.66 -17.70
CA ILE A 341 -7.49 12.83 -16.49
C ILE A 341 -8.33 11.57 -16.77
N ALA A 342 -9.53 11.71 -17.35
CA ALA A 342 -10.41 10.58 -17.66
C ALA A 342 -9.81 9.56 -18.64
N SER A 343 -9.05 9.97 -19.66
CA SER A 343 -8.41 9.01 -20.57
C SER A 343 -7.29 8.21 -19.90
N ARG A 344 -6.61 8.78 -18.90
CA ARG A 344 -5.58 8.09 -18.11
C ARG A 344 -6.16 7.22 -17.00
N VAL A 345 -7.29 7.60 -16.41
CA VAL A 345 -8.05 6.71 -15.51
C VAL A 345 -8.57 5.49 -16.27
N ALA A 346 -9.03 5.64 -17.53
CA ALA A 346 -9.41 4.49 -18.35
C ALA A 346 -8.23 3.53 -18.64
N VAL A 347 -7.01 4.05 -18.82
CA VAL A 347 -5.79 3.23 -18.91
C VAL A 347 -5.48 2.52 -17.59
N LEU A 348 -5.68 3.19 -16.46
CA LEU A 348 -5.51 2.61 -15.12
C LEU A 348 -6.52 1.48 -14.86
N ASP A 349 -7.79 1.66 -15.23
CA ASP A 349 -8.81 0.61 -15.14
C ASP A 349 -8.43 -0.65 -15.97
N GLU A 350 -7.82 -0.48 -17.15
CA GLU A 350 -7.27 -1.60 -17.93
C GLU A 350 -6.08 -2.29 -17.21
N TYR A 351 -5.22 -1.56 -16.53
CA TYR A 351 -4.10 -2.12 -15.76
C TYR A 351 -4.59 -2.87 -14.50
N HIS A 352 -5.62 -2.35 -13.82
CA HIS A 352 -6.26 -3.02 -12.69
C HIS A 352 -6.96 -4.31 -13.12
N GLN A 353 -7.73 -4.30 -14.22
CA GLN A 353 -8.35 -5.51 -14.76
C GLN A 353 -7.29 -6.55 -15.15
N THR A 354 -6.18 -6.11 -15.77
CA THR A 354 -5.05 -6.98 -16.13
C THR A 354 -4.43 -7.66 -14.90
N PHE A 355 -4.36 -6.95 -13.76
CA PHE A 355 -3.94 -7.52 -12.47
C PHE A 355 -4.96 -8.55 -11.92
N VAL A 356 -6.25 -8.20 -11.85
CA VAL A 356 -7.28 -9.10 -11.33
C VAL A 356 -7.33 -10.39 -12.16
N ASP A 357 -7.34 -10.27 -13.48
CA ASP A 357 -7.30 -11.41 -14.42
C ASP A 357 -6.06 -12.28 -14.20
N ALA A 358 -4.87 -11.66 -14.10
CA ALA A 358 -3.62 -12.38 -13.86
C ALA A 358 -3.66 -13.17 -12.55
N VAL A 359 -4.03 -12.53 -11.42
CA VAL A 359 -4.12 -13.19 -10.11
C VAL A 359 -5.15 -14.32 -10.12
N ARG A 360 -6.40 -14.03 -10.55
CA ARG A 360 -7.50 -15.01 -10.55
C ARG A 360 -7.20 -16.20 -11.46
N SER A 361 -6.48 -15.99 -12.57
CA SER A 361 -6.11 -17.07 -13.50
C SER A 361 -5.22 -18.15 -12.88
N THR A 362 -4.45 -17.83 -11.84
CA THR A 362 -3.57 -18.81 -11.15
C THR A 362 -4.32 -19.82 -10.27
N GLY A 363 -5.61 -19.56 -9.98
CA GLY A 363 -6.49 -20.45 -9.23
C GLY A 363 -6.10 -20.68 -7.78
N GLY A 364 -6.47 -21.84 -7.21
CA GLY A 364 -6.26 -22.12 -5.78
C GLY A 364 -6.93 -21.06 -4.91
N LYS A 365 -6.24 -20.66 -3.83
CA LYS A 365 -6.68 -19.58 -2.94
C LYS A 365 -6.70 -18.20 -3.59
N ASN A 366 -5.91 -17.97 -4.63
CA ASN A 366 -5.95 -16.72 -5.40
C ASN A 366 -7.27 -16.53 -6.16
N ALA A 367 -8.09 -17.57 -6.31
CA ALA A 367 -9.46 -17.45 -6.81
C ALA A 367 -10.40 -16.71 -5.82
N TYR A 368 -10.01 -16.57 -4.54
CA TYR A 368 -10.82 -15.94 -3.49
C TYR A 368 -10.08 -14.86 -2.69
N ARG A 369 -8.75 -14.73 -2.85
CA ARG A 369 -7.92 -13.72 -2.16
C ARG A 369 -8.46 -12.31 -2.36
N VAL A 370 -8.52 -11.54 -1.27
CA VAL A 370 -8.90 -10.12 -1.34
C VAL A 370 -7.82 -9.35 -2.09
N LEU A 371 -8.27 -8.55 -3.05
CA LEU A 371 -7.42 -7.70 -3.88
C LEU A 371 -7.71 -6.22 -3.58
N ILE A 372 -6.68 -5.39 -3.66
CA ILE A 372 -6.74 -3.98 -3.28
C ILE A 372 -6.40 -3.15 -4.52
N ILE A 373 -7.31 -2.24 -4.88
CA ILE A 373 -7.29 -1.49 -6.13
C ILE A 373 -7.08 0.00 -5.82
N GLN A 374 -5.96 0.54 -6.31
CA GLN A 374 -5.47 1.88 -5.98
C GLN A 374 -6.26 2.93 -6.75
N ALA A 375 -6.74 3.97 -6.06
CA ALA A 375 -7.31 5.12 -6.74
C ALA A 375 -6.28 5.83 -7.64
N PRO A 376 -6.72 6.68 -8.59
CA PRO A 376 -5.79 7.45 -9.41
C PRO A 376 -4.96 8.38 -8.51
N LYS A 377 -3.62 8.33 -8.64
CA LYS A 377 -2.61 8.92 -7.74
C LYS A 377 -2.78 8.58 -6.25
N THR A 378 -3.55 7.53 -5.94
CA THR A 378 -4.05 7.25 -4.57
C THR A 378 -4.71 8.47 -3.90
N ASP A 379 -5.18 9.45 -4.69
CA ASP A 379 -5.75 10.71 -4.19
C ASP A 379 -7.26 10.60 -3.97
N ILE A 380 -7.73 11.25 -2.90
CA ILE A 380 -9.12 11.20 -2.46
C ILE A 380 -10.06 12.01 -3.37
N ASP A 381 -9.61 13.16 -3.93
CA ASP A 381 -10.46 13.91 -4.86
C ASP A 381 -10.55 13.19 -6.22
N LEU A 382 -9.48 12.58 -6.72
CA LEU A 382 -9.50 11.77 -7.94
C LEU A 382 -10.33 10.48 -7.74
N ALA A 383 -10.18 9.79 -6.61
CA ALA A 383 -11.04 8.66 -6.23
C ALA A 383 -12.52 9.03 -6.24
N THR A 384 -12.84 10.22 -5.74
CA THR A 384 -14.22 10.71 -5.61
C THR A 384 -14.79 11.19 -6.94
N ASN A 385 -14.04 12.01 -7.69
CA ASN A 385 -14.54 12.81 -8.81
C ASN A 385 -14.17 12.27 -10.20
N ASN A 386 -13.18 11.37 -10.30
CA ASN A 386 -12.64 10.91 -11.59
C ASN A 386 -12.66 9.38 -11.77
N TRP A 387 -12.67 8.60 -10.69
CA TRP A 387 -12.75 7.15 -10.72
C TRP A 387 -14.17 6.64 -10.43
N PHE A 388 -14.65 5.64 -11.18
CA PHE A 388 -16.08 5.25 -11.16
C PHE A 388 -16.36 3.75 -11.25
N VAL A 389 -15.36 2.90 -11.48
CA VAL A 389 -15.54 1.47 -11.78
C VAL A 389 -14.48 0.67 -11.02
N MET A 390 -14.92 -0.28 -10.18
CA MET A 390 -14.04 -1.35 -9.72
C MET A 390 -13.90 -2.41 -10.83
N PRO A 391 -12.74 -3.04 -11.00
CA PRO A 391 -12.54 -4.14 -11.93
C PRO A 391 -13.60 -5.24 -11.82
N SER A 392 -13.90 -5.88 -12.94
CA SER A 392 -14.73 -7.09 -12.98
C SER A 392 -13.97 -8.24 -12.33
N ASP A 393 -14.56 -8.87 -11.31
CA ASP A 393 -13.98 -9.99 -10.59
C ASP A 393 -14.89 -11.23 -10.68
N THR A 394 -14.28 -12.41 -10.80
CA THR A 394 -14.98 -13.70 -10.71
C THR A 394 -15.37 -14.05 -9.27
N ALA A 395 -14.75 -13.39 -8.28
CA ALA A 395 -15.03 -13.54 -6.86
C ALA A 395 -15.88 -12.39 -6.30
N THR A 396 -17.09 -12.69 -5.84
CA THR A 396 -17.98 -11.69 -5.23
C THR A 396 -17.42 -11.16 -3.90
N GLY A 397 -17.34 -9.83 -3.76
CA GLY A 397 -16.99 -9.17 -2.51
C GLY A 397 -15.52 -9.32 -2.08
N ARG A 398 -14.60 -9.61 -3.01
CA ARG A 398 -13.16 -9.82 -2.74
C ARG A 398 -12.27 -8.66 -3.23
N GLN A 399 -12.80 -7.44 -3.21
CA GLN A 399 -12.08 -6.22 -3.58
C GLN A 399 -12.18 -5.12 -2.50
N MET A 400 -11.11 -4.34 -2.35
CA MET A 400 -11.01 -3.11 -1.55
C MET A 400 -10.48 -1.98 -2.45
N ALA A 401 -10.74 -0.72 -2.08
CA ALA A 401 -10.08 0.45 -2.66
C ALA A 401 -8.85 0.87 -1.83
N GLU A 402 -7.88 1.59 -2.41
CA GLU A 402 -6.73 2.16 -1.68
C GLU A 402 -6.49 3.64 -2.04
N VAL A 403 -6.22 4.45 -1.02
CA VAL A 403 -5.80 5.87 -1.09
C VAL A 403 -4.67 6.13 -0.10
N HIS A 404 -3.92 7.21 -0.28
CA HIS A 404 -2.88 7.70 0.63
C HIS A 404 -3.28 9.09 1.17
N PHE A 405 -2.67 9.54 2.27
CA PHE A 405 -3.02 10.84 2.87
C PHE A 405 -1.83 11.61 3.45
N TYR A 406 -1.46 12.69 2.75
CA TYR A 406 -0.31 13.54 3.04
C TYR A 406 -0.63 15.03 2.78
N PRO A 407 -1.35 15.73 3.69
CA PRO A 407 -1.56 17.19 3.63
C PRO A 407 -0.21 17.94 3.60
N PHE A 408 0.17 18.35 2.40
CA PHE A 408 1.56 18.47 1.95
C PHE A 408 2.42 19.35 2.85
N SER A 409 1.90 20.50 3.26
CA SER A 409 2.69 21.51 3.96
C SER A 409 3.03 21.14 5.40
N PHE A 410 2.22 20.30 6.06
CA PHE A 410 2.62 19.71 7.34
C PHE A 410 3.46 18.45 7.11
N THR A 411 3.01 17.53 6.26
CA THR A 411 3.54 16.17 6.23
C THR A 411 4.83 15.99 5.44
N ASN A 412 4.96 16.63 4.25
CA ASN A 412 5.99 16.25 3.27
C ASN A 412 6.90 17.43 2.90
N GLN A 413 6.37 18.65 2.78
CA GLN A 413 7.09 19.85 2.35
C GLN A 413 8.35 20.10 3.19
N ASP A 414 9.49 20.34 2.55
CA ASP A 414 10.81 20.44 3.17
C ASP A 414 11.22 21.87 3.54
N ALA A 415 10.92 22.84 2.67
CA ALA A 415 11.25 24.25 2.81
C ALA A 415 10.09 25.14 2.30
N ASP A 416 10.16 26.45 2.57
CA ASP A 416 9.17 27.41 2.08
C ASP A 416 9.29 27.62 0.58
N ILE A 417 8.21 27.37 -0.17
CA ILE A 417 8.20 27.54 -1.63
C ILE A 417 7.80 28.98 -1.93
N VAL A 418 8.77 29.80 -2.33
CA VAL A 418 8.57 31.20 -2.71
C VAL A 418 8.34 31.30 -4.23
N ALA A 419 7.21 31.89 -4.63
CA ALA A 419 6.83 32.08 -6.03
C ALA A 419 6.14 33.44 -6.25
N ASP A 420 5.93 33.83 -7.51
CA ASP A 420 5.30 35.12 -7.88
C ASP A 420 3.87 35.31 -7.33
N TRP A 421 3.20 34.21 -6.96
CA TRP A 421 1.86 34.21 -6.35
C TRP A 421 1.86 34.26 -4.81
N GLY A 422 3.02 34.13 -4.17
CA GLY A 422 3.18 34.14 -2.71
C GLY A 422 4.19 33.11 -2.21
N THR A 423 4.21 32.91 -0.89
CA THR A 423 5.01 31.88 -0.23
C THR A 423 4.11 30.77 0.29
N LEU A 424 4.30 29.54 -0.17
CA LEU A 424 3.73 28.37 0.49
C LEU A 424 4.62 28.00 1.67
N GLN A 425 4.21 28.38 2.88
CA GLN A 425 4.93 28.01 4.09
C GLN A 425 4.81 26.50 4.37
N PHE A 426 5.88 25.87 4.85
CA PHE A 426 5.77 24.58 5.54
C PHE A 426 5.32 24.80 6.99
N PHE A 427 4.60 23.82 7.54
CA PHE A 427 4.07 23.84 8.91
C PHE A 427 4.92 22.95 9.84
N CYS A 428 5.13 23.41 11.07
CA CYS A 428 5.68 22.62 12.16
C CYS A 428 4.60 22.12 13.12
N TYR A 429 3.49 22.84 13.22
CA TYR A 429 2.49 22.67 14.27
C TYR A 429 1.11 22.45 13.65
N TRP A 430 0.34 21.48 14.13
CA TRP A 430 -0.89 20.99 13.49
C TRP A 430 -1.89 20.49 14.53
N GLY A 431 -3.15 20.88 14.38
CA GLY A 431 -4.27 20.42 15.19
C GLY A 431 -4.53 21.23 16.47
N GLU A 432 -5.74 21.07 16.99
CA GLU A 432 -6.25 21.75 18.19
C GLU A 432 -5.37 21.49 19.41
N GLY A 433 -5.18 22.51 20.25
CA GLY A 433 -4.24 22.49 21.36
C GLY A 433 -2.75 22.36 20.99
N ASN A 434 -2.39 22.13 19.72
CA ASN A 434 -1.04 21.86 19.26
C ASN A 434 -0.39 23.00 18.45
N HIS A 435 -1.03 24.16 18.31
CA HIS A 435 -0.40 25.37 17.74
C HIS A 435 0.61 26.01 18.71
N SER A 436 1.74 26.51 18.20
CA SER A 436 2.74 27.27 18.97
C SER A 436 2.27 28.70 19.23
N GLU A 437 2.61 29.22 20.43
CA GLU A 437 2.38 30.62 20.82
C GLU A 437 3.54 31.56 20.42
N THR A 438 4.74 31.01 20.18
CA THR A 438 5.97 31.78 19.90
C THR A 438 6.31 31.77 18.42
N ASP A 439 6.21 30.61 17.77
CA ASP A 439 6.56 30.38 16.36
C ASP A 439 5.29 30.30 15.49
N THR A 440 4.41 31.29 15.68
CA THR A 440 3.06 31.31 15.07
C THR A 440 3.06 31.31 13.53
N PHE A 441 4.18 31.67 12.89
CA PHE A 441 4.36 31.55 11.44
C PHE A 441 4.41 30.09 10.96
N ARG A 442 4.76 29.14 11.83
CA ARG A 442 4.82 27.71 11.52
C ARG A 442 3.58 26.92 11.93
N ASN A 443 2.55 27.58 12.46
CA ASN A 443 1.24 26.97 12.69
C ASN A 443 0.57 26.62 11.36
N SER A 444 -0.19 25.51 11.37
CA SER A 444 -1.07 25.16 10.28
C SER A 444 -2.18 26.20 10.12
N THR A 445 -2.56 26.48 8.88
CA THR A 445 -3.57 27.50 8.50
C THR A 445 -4.64 26.96 7.55
N ARG A 446 -4.60 25.64 7.32
CA ARG A 446 -5.42 24.81 6.43
C ARG A 446 -5.08 23.35 6.71
N GLU A 447 -5.85 22.42 6.15
CA GLU A 447 -5.51 20.99 6.12
C GLU A 447 -5.46 20.32 7.53
N GLU A 448 -6.21 20.88 8.49
CA GLU A 448 -6.35 20.39 9.88
C GLU A 448 -7.56 19.43 10.03
N GLU A 449 -8.02 19.12 11.24
CA GLU A 449 -9.03 18.10 11.56
C GLU A 449 -10.24 18.11 10.61
N GLY A 450 -10.90 19.26 10.45
CA GLY A 450 -12.09 19.39 9.59
C GLY A 450 -11.83 19.17 8.09
N PHE A 451 -10.57 19.17 7.65
CA PHE A 451 -10.17 18.74 6.31
C PHE A 451 -9.98 17.22 6.23
N VAL A 452 -9.39 16.60 7.27
CA VAL A 452 -9.32 15.13 7.41
C VAL A 452 -10.73 14.54 7.40
N ASP A 453 -11.63 15.08 8.22
CA ASP A 453 -13.04 14.70 8.28
C ASP A 453 -13.72 14.77 6.91
N ALA A 454 -13.58 15.91 6.23
CA ALA A 454 -14.19 16.13 4.92
C ALA A 454 -13.67 15.13 3.87
N LYS A 455 -12.37 14.82 3.90
CA LYS A 455 -11.71 13.89 2.98
C LYS A 455 -12.12 12.43 3.24
N PHE A 456 -12.13 12.00 4.49
CA PHE A 456 -12.48 10.61 4.82
C PHE A 456 -14.00 10.37 4.68
N ALA A 457 -14.84 11.38 4.91
CA ALA A 457 -16.27 11.31 4.61
C ALA A 457 -16.56 11.13 3.10
N GLN A 458 -15.73 11.67 2.19
CA GLN A 458 -15.83 11.37 0.75
C GLN A 458 -15.61 9.87 0.49
N MET A 459 -14.52 9.31 1.02
CA MET A 459 -14.17 7.89 0.85
C MET A 459 -15.21 6.96 1.47
N LYS A 460 -15.72 7.30 2.67
CA LYS A 460 -16.82 6.58 3.31
C LYS A 460 -18.06 6.52 2.42
N THR A 461 -18.51 7.67 1.93
CA THR A 461 -19.71 7.79 1.08
C THR A 461 -19.56 7.04 -0.25
N LYS A 462 -18.36 7.13 -0.85
CA LYS A 462 -18.04 6.58 -2.17
C LYS A 462 -17.85 5.05 -2.16
N PHE A 463 -17.26 4.49 -1.10
CA PHE A 463 -16.85 3.08 -1.06
C PHE A 463 -17.38 2.32 0.17
N ALA A 464 -17.09 2.79 1.40
CA ALA A 464 -17.41 2.02 2.61
C ALA A 464 -18.92 1.79 2.78
N ASP A 465 -19.73 2.84 2.56
CA ASP A 465 -21.20 2.76 2.58
C ASP A 465 -21.79 1.98 1.39
N GLN A 466 -20.98 1.64 0.38
CA GLN A 466 -21.32 0.74 -0.71
C GLN A 466 -20.87 -0.72 -0.46
N GLY A 467 -20.26 -1.00 0.71
CA GLY A 467 -19.73 -2.32 1.07
C GLY A 467 -18.34 -2.61 0.50
N ILE A 468 -17.59 -1.60 0.07
CA ILE A 468 -16.20 -1.70 -0.39
C ILE A 468 -15.30 -1.07 0.68
N PRO A 469 -14.53 -1.86 1.47
CA PRO A 469 -13.59 -1.29 2.42
C PRO A 469 -12.50 -0.49 1.70
N VAL A 470 -11.99 0.53 2.39
CA VAL A 470 -10.92 1.40 1.88
C VAL A 470 -9.67 1.18 2.72
N VAL A 471 -8.54 0.94 2.08
CA VAL A 471 -7.23 1.02 2.71
C VAL A 471 -6.76 2.47 2.63
N LEU A 472 -6.43 3.09 3.77
CA LEU A 472 -5.51 4.22 3.80
C LEU A 472 -4.10 3.63 3.79
N GLY A 473 -3.58 3.33 2.59
CA GLY A 473 -2.36 2.53 2.38
C GLY A 473 -1.11 3.19 2.93
N GLU A 474 -1.07 4.52 2.94
CA GLU A 474 0.02 5.30 3.49
C GLU A 474 -0.48 6.61 4.10
N PHE A 475 -0.01 6.91 5.31
CA PHE A 475 -0.04 8.25 5.90
C PHE A 475 1.10 8.39 6.92
N ALA A 476 1.73 9.56 6.96
CA ALA A 476 2.65 9.98 8.02
C ALA A 476 2.80 11.50 7.98
N ALA A 477 3.47 12.07 8.98
CA ALA A 477 4.03 13.42 8.90
C ALA A 477 5.53 13.33 9.19
N ARG A 478 6.39 13.84 8.30
CA ARG A 478 7.85 13.75 8.45
C ARG A 478 8.36 14.32 9.78
N PRO A 479 9.46 13.81 10.34
CA PRO A 479 10.20 14.55 11.36
C PRO A 479 10.83 15.81 10.73
N ARG A 480 10.95 16.86 11.55
CA ARG A 480 11.69 18.10 11.28
C ARG A 480 12.69 18.31 12.42
N SER A 481 13.71 19.15 12.23
CA SER A 481 14.72 19.41 13.27
C SER A 481 14.39 20.65 14.11
N GLU A 482 15.07 20.81 15.24
CA GLU A 482 14.94 21.97 16.15
C GLU A 482 15.23 23.30 15.45
N GLU A 483 16.14 23.33 14.47
CA GLU A 483 16.44 24.53 13.68
C GLU A 483 15.34 24.90 12.67
N ALA A 484 14.51 23.92 12.28
CA ALA A 484 13.37 24.13 11.37
C ALA A 484 12.07 24.47 12.12
N CYS A 485 11.93 23.97 13.35
CA CYS A 485 10.73 24.09 14.20
C CYS A 485 11.13 24.46 15.62
N SER A 486 11.12 25.76 15.92
CA SER A 486 11.74 26.32 17.13
C SER A 486 10.99 26.00 18.44
N ASP A 487 9.70 25.69 18.36
CA ASP A 487 8.90 25.11 19.46
C ASP A 487 8.86 23.59 19.30
N TYR A 488 10.04 22.96 19.33
CA TYR A 488 10.21 21.54 19.01
C TYR A 488 9.35 20.56 19.85
N PRO A 489 9.13 20.77 21.17
CA PRO A 489 8.11 20.05 21.93
C PRO A 489 6.73 20.00 21.26
N LYS A 490 6.30 21.14 20.72
CA LYS A 490 5.00 21.33 20.09
C LYS A 490 4.96 20.70 18.71
N HIS A 491 6.08 20.69 17.98
CA HIS A 491 6.23 19.92 16.74
C HIS A 491 6.07 18.42 16.97
N LEU A 492 6.76 17.86 17.97
CA LEU A 492 6.65 16.44 18.32
C LEU A 492 5.22 16.06 18.75
N ALA A 493 4.59 16.88 19.59
CA ALA A 493 3.19 16.71 19.99
C ALA A 493 2.23 16.76 18.78
N SER A 494 2.41 17.71 17.86
CA SER A 494 1.62 17.82 16.63
C SER A 494 1.71 16.57 15.76
N ARG A 495 2.90 15.96 15.64
CA ARG A 495 3.11 14.74 14.84
C ARG A 495 2.43 13.52 15.45
N ALA A 496 2.55 13.35 16.78
CA ALA A 496 1.86 12.28 17.50
C ALA A 496 0.33 12.44 17.45
N TYR A 497 -0.17 13.68 17.59
CA TYR A 497 -1.59 13.99 17.49
C TYR A 497 -2.14 13.79 16.07
N TYR A 498 -1.40 14.18 15.02
CA TYR A 498 -1.74 13.87 13.63
C TYR A 498 -1.84 12.36 13.40
N ALA A 499 -0.87 11.58 13.90
CA ALA A 499 -0.89 10.12 13.79
C ALA A 499 -2.12 9.51 14.50
N GLN A 500 -2.47 10.01 15.69
CA GLN A 500 -3.69 9.63 16.41
C GLN A 500 -4.96 9.99 15.61
N TYR A 501 -5.10 11.25 15.22
CA TYR A 501 -6.32 11.77 14.61
C TYR A 501 -6.62 11.10 13.27
N VAL A 502 -5.61 10.97 12.40
CA VAL A 502 -5.77 10.29 11.10
C VAL A 502 -6.09 8.81 11.27
N THR A 503 -5.51 8.13 12.26
CA THR A 503 -5.86 6.72 12.58
C THR A 503 -7.32 6.60 13.01
N GLN A 504 -7.77 7.46 13.94
CA GLN A 504 -9.13 7.45 14.47
C GLN A 504 -10.15 7.78 13.37
N ALA A 505 -9.96 8.90 12.67
CA ALA A 505 -10.85 9.34 11.61
C ALA A 505 -10.94 8.33 10.45
N SER A 506 -9.85 7.59 10.16
CA SER A 506 -9.89 6.48 9.20
C SER A 506 -10.88 5.40 9.62
N ILE A 507 -10.73 4.88 10.85
CA ILE A 507 -11.53 3.77 11.37
C ILE A 507 -13.01 4.18 11.49
N GLU A 508 -13.30 5.39 11.95
CA GLU A 508 -14.66 5.94 12.04
C GLU A 508 -15.34 6.10 10.66
N ASN A 509 -14.54 6.26 9.59
CA ASN A 509 -15.01 6.31 8.21
C ASN A 509 -14.98 4.94 7.48
N GLY A 510 -14.68 3.84 8.18
CA GLY A 510 -14.62 2.50 7.58
C GLY A 510 -13.36 2.26 6.73
N MET A 511 -12.29 3.01 7.00
CA MET A 511 -11.00 2.94 6.34
C MET A 511 -9.96 2.23 7.24
N LEU A 512 -9.00 1.52 6.64
CA LEU A 512 -7.94 0.80 7.34
C LEU A 512 -6.63 1.63 7.32
N PRO A 513 -6.17 2.21 8.44
CA PRO A 513 -4.97 3.05 8.47
C PRO A 513 -3.68 2.23 8.49
N PHE A 514 -2.83 2.41 7.46
CA PHE A 514 -1.47 1.90 7.39
C PHE A 514 -0.46 3.06 7.49
N PHE A 515 0.22 3.18 8.63
CA PHE A 515 1.20 4.24 8.86
C PHE A 515 2.43 4.05 7.95
N TRP A 516 2.99 5.14 7.41
CA TRP A 516 4.21 5.09 6.60
C TRP A 516 5.45 5.20 7.47
N ASP A 517 6.07 4.06 7.79
CA ASP A 517 7.34 4.01 8.53
C ASP A 517 8.54 3.76 7.60
N THR A 518 9.59 4.54 7.81
CA THR A 518 10.90 4.39 7.19
C THR A 518 11.99 4.33 8.26
N GLY A 519 11.77 3.49 9.28
CA GLY A 519 12.67 3.32 10.42
C GLY A 519 12.59 4.46 11.46
N GLU A 520 11.42 5.07 11.64
CA GLU A 520 11.21 6.10 12.66
C GLU A 520 10.51 5.55 13.90
N VAL A 521 9.41 4.82 13.74
CA VAL A 521 8.67 4.22 14.88
C VAL A 521 9.48 3.08 15.48
N PHE A 522 10.16 2.30 14.64
CA PHE A 522 10.95 1.14 15.02
C PHE A 522 12.35 1.19 14.42
N GLU A 523 13.36 0.95 15.25
CA GLU A 523 14.69 0.58 14.75
C GLU A 523 14.61 -0.85 14.17
N ARG A 524 15.23 -1.07 13.01
CA ARG A 524 15.13 -2.32 12.23
C ARG A 524 16.38 -3.19 12.31
N GLY A 525 17.55 -2.59 12.62
CA GLY A 525 18.83 -3.30 12.79
C GLY A 525 18.95 -3.99 14.14
N THR A 526 18.49 -3.33 15.19
CA THR A 526 18.24 -3.90 16.52
C THR A 526 16.77 -3.65 16.87
N PRO A 527 15.86 -4.60 16.59
CA PRO A 527 14.42 -4.41 16.75
C PRO A 527 14.01 -3.82 18.11
N ALA A 528 13.68 -2.54 18.11
CA ALA A 528 13.28 -1.76 19.28
C ALA A 528 12.32 -0.62 18.90
N VAL A 529 11.55 -0.13 19.87
CA VAL A 529 10.76 1.11 19.68
C VAL A 529 11.72 2.30 19.68
N ASN A 530 11.65 3.11 18.62
CA ASN A 530 12.47 4.31 18.47
C ASN A 530 11.65 5.60 18.68
N ASN A 531 10.39 5.64 18.23
CA ASN A 531 9.46 6.75 18.51
C ASN A 531 8.19 6.25 19.24
N GLN A 532 8.28 6.17 20.57
CA GLN A 532 7.16 5.79 21.43
C GLN A 532 5.99 6.80 21.35
N GLN A 533 6.25 8.10 21.15
CA GLN A 533 5.19 9.11 21.16
C GLN A 533 4.25 8.98 19.94
N VAL A 534 4.80 8.68 18.76
CA VAL A 534 4.01 8.39 17.56
C VAL A 534 3.33 7.01 17.68
N LEU A 535 4.01 6.01 18.25
CA LEU A 535 3.40 4.70 18.54
C LEU A 535 2.17 4.82 19.46
N ASP A 536 2.27 5.58 20.55
CA ASP A 536 1.17 5.85 21.47
C ASP A 536 0.00 6.56 20.75
N GLY A 537 0.29 7.54 19.89
CA GLY A 537 -0.72 8.19 19.05
C GLY A 537 -1.48 7.20 18.18
N LEU A 538 -0.77 6.33 17.45
CA LEU A 538 -1.36 5.28 16.62
C LEU A 538 -2.19 4.26 17.44
N LEU A 539 -1.74 3.91 18.64
CA LEU A 539 -2.45 2.99 19.53
C LEU A 539 -3.69 3.62 20.18
N ILE A 540 -3.65 4.92 20.53
CA ILE A 540 -4.82 5.67 21.00
C ILE A 540 -5.84 5.81 19.87
N GLY A 541 -5.40 6.23 18.68
CA GLY A 541 -6.27 6.42 17.52
C GLY A 541 -6.94 5.13 17.03
N SER A 542 -6.30 3.98 17.21
CA SER A 542 -6.88 2.67 16.90
C SER A 542 -7.71 2.05 18.05
N GLY A 543 -7.83 2.75 19.19
CA GLY A 543 -8.54 2.27 20.37
C GLY A 543 -7.90 1.06 21.04
N LYS A 544 -6.56 0.93 20.92
CA LYS A 544 -5.72 -0.11 21.52
C LYS A 544 -5.02 0.37 22.80
N LEU A 545 -4.88 1.67 22.98
CA LEU A 545 -4.40 2.33 24.20
C LEU A 545 -5.43 3.37 24.66
N ASN A 546 -5.64 3.48 25.98
CA ASN A 546 -6.58 4.45 26.55
C ASN A 546 -5.93 5.85 26.58
N GLY A 547 -6.49 6.81 25.84
CA GLY A 547 -5.96 8.18 25.70
C GLY A 547 -6.12 9.07 26.95
N SER A 548 -5.55 8.67 28.08
CA SER A 548 -5.54 9.44 29.34
C SER A 548 -4.15 9.51 29.97
N SER A 549 -3.14 9.76 29.13
CA SER A 549 -1.78 10.15 29.49
C SER A 549 -1.51 11.58 28.97
N SER A 550 -2.10 12.58 29.62
CA SER A 550 -1.90 13.98 29.28
C SER A 550 -0.42 14.37 29.41
N SER A 551 0.11 15.09 28.42
CA SER A 551 1.51 15.52 28.37
C SER A 551 1.93 16.37 29.56
N SER A 552 3.01 15.96 30.24
CA SER A 552 3.72 16.77 31.22
C SER A 552 5.22 16.70 30.95
N GLN A 553 5.73 17.62 30.13
CA GLN A 553 7.17 17.81 30.01
C GLN A 553 7.74 18.37 31.32
N SER A 554 8.88 17.80 31.73
CA SER A 554 9.62 18.30 32.89
C SER A 554 10.13 19.72 32.64
N SER A 555 9.73 20.66 33.49
CA SER A 555 10.35 21.98 33.59
C SER A 555 10.72 22.26 35.04
N SER A 556 12.02 22.33 35.30
CA SER A 556 12.58 22.31 36.66
C SER A 556 12.47 23.67 37.35
N ALA A 557 11.54 23.80 38.31
CA ALA A 557 11.45 24.94 39.23
C ALA A 557 11.22 24.44 40.67
N ASN A 558 11.73 25.18 41.67
CA ASN A 558 12.00 24.65 43.01
C ASN A 558 11.07 25.21 44.10
N SER A 559 10.77 24.35 45.09
CA SER A 559 10.55 24.64 46.53
C SER A 559 9.14 24.83 47.11
N SER A 560 9.01 24.32 48.35
CA SER A 560 8.08 24.69 49.43
C SER A 560 6.64 24.11 49.49
N SER A 561 6.55 22.91 50.07
CA SER A 561 5.62 22.49 51.15
C SER A 561 4.35 23.31 51.46
N SER A 562 3.19 22.64 51.47
CA SER A 562 2.46 22.34 52.72
C SER A 562 1.35 21.29 52.51
N SER A 563 0.88 20.68 53.59
CA SER A 563 -0.13 19.61 53.63
C SER A 563 -1.57 20.13 53.66
N THR A 564 -2.53 19.32 53.17
CA THR A 564 -3.86 19.07 53.76
C THR A 564 -4.55 17.91 53.03
N GLU A 565 -5.17 16.98 53.76
CA GLU A 565 -6.04 15.92 53.21
C GLU A 565 -7.45 16.45 52.88
N VAL A 566 -8.05 16.02 51.78
CA VAL A 566 -9.53 15.86 51.66
C VAL A 566 -9.83 14.61 50.85
N SER A 567 -10.66 13.71 51.38
CA SER A 567 -11.10 12.49 50.71
C SER A 567 -12.32 12.72 49.80
N SER A 568 -12.37 12.04 48.66
CA SER A 568 -13.63 11.77 47.95
C SER A 568 -13.59 10.41 47.24
N THR A 569 -14.62 9.60 47.47
CA THR A 569 -14.78 8.26 46.87
C THR A 569 -15.75 8.30 45.70
N SER A 570 -15.35 7.74 44.55
CA SER A 570 -16.27 7.38 43.47
C SER A 570 -15.83 6.07 42.80
N SER A 571 -16.60 5.01 42.99
CA SER A 571 -16.31 3.66 42.51
C SER A 571 -17.03 3.34 41.21
N SER A 572 -16.32 2.91 40.16
CA SER A 572 -16.93 2.25 39.00
C SER A 572 -15.95 1.33 38.26
N SER A 573 -16.12 0.02 38.46
CA SER A 573 -15.80 -1.08 37.53
C SER A 573 -14.48 -1.00 36.73
N SER A 574 -13.41 -1.58 37.26
CA SER A 574 -12.24 -1.98 36.48
C SER A 574 -12.51 -3.26 35.67
N SER A 575 -12.31 -3.20 34.36
CA SER A 575 -11.89 -4.36 33.57
C SER A 575 -10.37 -4.38 33.58
N SER A 576 -9.76 -5.38 34.21
CA SER A 576 -8.32 -5.43 34.52
C SER A 576 -7.44 -5.35 33.27
N ALA A 577 -6.80 -4.20 33.06
CA ALA A 577 -5.54 -4.11 32.32
C ALA A 577 -4.41 -4.48 33.30
N SER A 578 -3.44 -5.28 32.86
CA SER A 578 -2.38 -5.77 33.75
C SER A 578 -1.39 -4.66 34.10
N ASN A 579 -1.21 -4.36 35.40
CA ASN A 579 -0.21 -3.42 35.92
C ASN A 579 1.24 -3.96 35.83
N SER A 580 1.63 -4.57 34.70
CA SER A 580 2.89 -5.31 34.54
C SER A 580 3.90 -4.57 33.68
N ILE A 581 5.00 -4.13 34.29
CA ILE A 581 6.19 -3.57 33.64
C ILE A 581 7.11 -4.71 33.24
N VAL A 582 7.35 -4.93 31.96
CA VAL A 582 8.39 -5.86 31.48
C VAL A 582 9.72 -5.10 31.42
N LEU A 583 10.74 -5.62 32.08
CA LEU A 583 12.10 -5.08 32.05
C LEU A 583 12.85 -5.64 30.85
N ASP A 584 13.53 -4.77 30.12
CA ASP A 584 14.34 -5.16 28.97
C ASP A 584 15.51 -6.07 29.39
N THR A 585 15.62 -7.26 28.79
CA THR A 585 16.71 -8.21 29.01
C THR A 585 17.78 -8.18 27.90
N SER A 586 17.86 -7.08 27.15
CA SER A 586 19.04 -6.72 26.36
C SER A 586 20.26 -6.59 27.26
N PRO A 587 21.40 -7.23 26.93
CA PRO A 587 22.64 -7.05 27.69
C PRO A 587 23.13 -5.60 27.75
N SER A 588 22.79 -4.72 26.80
CA SER A 588 23.26 -3.33 26.84
C SER A 588 22.71 -2.54 28.03
N ASN A 589 21.55 -2.96 28.56
CA ASN A 589 20.70 -2.12 29.40
C ASN A 589 20.74 -2.52 30.89
N TRP A 590 21.53 -3.55 31.24
CA TRP A 590 21.86 -3.87 32.63
C TRP A 590 23.34 -3.60 32.93
N SER A 591 23.58 -2.86 34.01
CA SER A 591 24.89 -2.75 34.64
C SER A 591 25.22 -4.04 35.40
N VAL A 592 26.51 -4.37 35.49
CA VAL A 592 26.99 -5.51 36.29
C VAL A 592 28.12 -5.09 37.22
N SER A 593 28.12 -5.66 38.42
CA SER A 593 29.13 -5.38 39.44
C SER A 593 30.56 -5.74 39.00
N ASN A 594 31.57 -5.08 39.58
CA ASN A 594 32.97 -5.28 39.21
C ASN A 594 33.44 -6.75 39.27
N GLY A 595 34.21 -7.15 38.25
CA GLY A 595 34.78 -8.50 38.12
C GLY A 595 33.84 -9.54 37.47
N VAL A 596 32.59 -9.18 37.17
CA VAL A 596 31.68 -10.01 36.37
C VAL A 596 32.10 -9.97 34.90
N VAL A 597 32.13 -11.12 34.22
CA VAL A 597 32.34 -11.19 32.76
C VAL A 597 31.00 -11.34 32.07
N LYS A 598 30.70 -10.41 31.16
CA LYS A 598 29.45 -10.31 30.41
C LYS A 598 29.62 -10.97 29.04
N ASN A 599 28.80 -11.97 28.74
CA ASN A 599 28.84 -12.74 27.50
C ASN A 599 27.60 -12.40 26.66
N ASP A 600 27.74 -11.45 25.75
CA ASP A 600 26.61 -10.85 25.05
C ASP A 600 25.94 -11.79 24.03
N SER A 601 24.60 -11.86 24.09
CA SER A 601 23.75 -12.37 23.01
C SER A 601 22.55 -11.43 22.84
N ALA A 602 22.02 -11.29 21.62
CA ALA A 602 21.06 -10.24 21.28
C ALA A 602 19.66 -10.34 21.96
N THR A 603 19.44 -11.33 22.84
CA THR A 603 18.12 -11.63 23.43
C THR A 603 18.13 -11.90 24.93
N HIS A 604 19.30 -12.17 25.54
CA HIS A 604 19.39 -12.56 26.94
C HIS A 604 20.72 -12.14 27.57
N ILE A 605 20.70 -11.78 28.85
CA ILE A 605 21.89 -11.32 29.59
C ILE A 605 22.56 -12.50 30.25
N GLN A 606 23.67 -12.96 29.68
CA GLN A 606 24.52 -13.97 30.29
C GLN A 606 25.74 -13.34 30.95
N PHE A 607 26.02 -13.74 32.20
CA PHE A 607 27.19 -13.31 32.92
C PHE A 607 27.82 -14.41 33.76
N THR A 608 29.15 -14.46 33.75
CA THR A 608 29.97 -15.40 34.53
C THR A 608 30.45 -14.72 35.81
N LEU A 609 30.12 -15.34 36.93
CA LEU A 609 30.48 -14.92 38.28
C LEU A 609 31.90 -15.36 38.64
N SER A 610 32.57 -14.50 39.40
CA SER A 610 33.94 -14.69 39.92
C SER A 610 34.04 -14.46 41.44
N ALA A 611 32.99 -13.95 42.08
CA ALA A 611 32.88 -13.78 43.53
C ALA A 611 31.41 -13.76 43.99
N SER A 612 31.15 -14.25 45.22
CA SER A 612 29.84 -14.14 45.87
C SER A 612 29.48 -12.68 46.17
N GLY A 613 28.22 -12.31 45.96
CA GLY A 613 27.68 -10.97 46.16
C GLY A 613 27.70 -10.10 44.91
N GLN A 614 28.13 -10.63 43.77
CA GLN A 614 28.05 -9.97 42.48
C GLN A 614 26.59 -9.84 42.00
N ALA A 615 26.29 -8.74 41.31
CA ALA A 615 24.95 -8.33 40.94
C ALA A 615 24.86 -7.88 39.47
N ALA A 616 23.63 -7.89 38.96
CA ALA A 616 23.20 -7.23 37.73
C ALA A 616 21.99 -6.34 38.06
N GLU A 617 21.92 -5.14 37.48
CA GLU A 617 20.89 -4.14 37.78
C GLU A 617 20.46 -3.35 36.53
N ILE A 618 19.24 -2.84 36.52
CA ILE A 618 18.67 -2.00 35.44
C ILE A 618 18.01 -0.74 36.04
N GLY A 619 18.26 0.40 35.40
CA GLY A 619 17.56 1.65 35.71
C GLY A 619 16.14 1.62 35.12
N LEU A 620 15.15 1.99 35.93
CA LEU A 620 13.73 1.83 35.61
C LEU A 620 13.14 2.97 34.75
N GLY A 621 13.98 3.88 34.25
CA GLY A 621 13.61 5.04 33.42
C GLY A 621 12.96 6.19 34.20
N ALA A 622 12.09 5.85 35.16
CA ALA A 622 11.56 6.74 36.19
C ALA A 622 11.41 5.98 37.52
N PRO A 623 11.38 6.66 38.68
CA PRO A 623 11.05 6.02 39.95
C PRO A 623 9.65 5.38 39.92
N ILE A 624 9.54 4.12 40.38
CA ILE A 624 8.27 3.40 40.47
C ILE A 624 7.95 3.01 41.91
N ASN A 625 6.66 3.04 42.25
CA ASN A 625 6.16 2.57 43.55
C ASN A 625 6.02 1.04 43.53
N MET A 626 6.97 0.35 44.16
CA MET A 626 6.97 -1.13 44.23
C MET A 626 6.16 -1.68 45.42
N ASN A 627 5.48 -0.85 46.22
CA ASN A 627 4.67 -1.31 47.37
C ASN A 627 3.71 -2.46 46.99
N GLY A 628 3.82 -3.58 47.70
CA GLY A 628 2.99 -4.77 47.47
C GLY A 628 3.24 -5.52 46.15
N SER A 629 4.17 -5.08 45.31
CA SER A 629 4.38 -5.59 43.94
C SER A 629 4.79 -7.07 43.91
N THR A 630 4.51 -7.71 42.77
CA THR A 630 5.01 -9.04 42.43
C THR A 630 6.02 -8.95 41.29
N VAL A 631 7.25 -9.38 41.56
CA VAL A 631 8.32 -9.52 40.57
C VAL A 631 8.41 -10.95 40.11
N GLU A 632 8.55 -11.19 38.81
CA GLU A 632 8.84 -12.50 38.22
C GLU A 632 10.07 -12.41 37.32
N VAL A 633 10.97 -13.39 37.44
CA VAL A 633 12.15 -13.52 36.58
C VAL A 633 12.29 -14.95 36.10
N VAL A 634 12.70 -15.14 34.85
CA VAL A 634 13.13 -16.44 34.34
C VAL A 634 14.66 -16.45 34.28
N LEU A 635 15.28 -17.43 34.94
CA LEU A 635 16.73 -17.54 35.08
C LEU A 635 17.20 -18.94 34.64
N ASN A 636 18.38 -19.01 34.03
CA ASN A 636 19.09 -20.25 33.71
C ASN A 636 20.48 -20.23 34.36
N PHE A 637 20.95 -21.37 34.84
CA PHE A 637 22.19 -21.52 35.61
C PHE A 637 23.04 -22.65 35.04
N ASP A 638 24.34 -22.43 34.86
CA ASP A 638 25.24 -23.52 34.46
C ASP A 638 25.47 -24.54 35.59
N GLN A 639 25.99 -25.71 35.23
CA GLN A 639 26.29 -26.78 36.19
C GLN A 639 27.31 -26.36 37.26
N VAL A 640 28.13 -25.32 37.04
CA VAL A 640 29.09 -24.80 38.03
C VAL A 640 28.34 -24.04 39.13
N PHE A 641 27.48 -23.09 38.75
CA PHE A 641 26.63 -22.33 39.69
C PHE A 641 25.76 -23.27 40.53
N VAL A 642 25.09 -24.23 39.88
CA VAL A 642 24.21 -25.21 40.53
C VAL A 642 24.98 -26.04 41.57
N THR A 643 26.21 -26.46 41.25
CA THR A 643 27.05 -27.23 42.18
C THR A 643 27.53 -26.38 43.35
N ASP A 644 28.02 -25.16 43.09
CA ASP A 644 28.51 -24.22 44.10
C ASP A 644 27.42 -23.82 45.11
N ARG A 645 26.15 -23.77 44.66
CA ARG A 645 24.96 -23.50 45.48
C ARG A 645 24.25 -24.75 46.00
N ASN A 646 24.92 -25.90 46.03
CA ASN A 646 24.41 -27.16 46.56
C ASN A 646 23.01 -27.50 46.01
N ASN A 647 22.83 -27.37 44.69
CA ASN A 647 21.57 -27.55 43.96
C ASN A 647 20.40 -26.68 44.47
N GLY A 648 20.67 -25.49 45.02
CA GLY A 648 19.65 -24.56 45.53
C GLY A 648 19.28 -24.76 47.01
N ASN A 649 19.98 -25.66 47.71
CA ASN A 649 19.76 -25.90 49.15
C ASN A 649 20.40 -24.86 50.08
N THR A 650 21.08 -23.85 49.52
CA THR A 650 21.59 -22.66 50.23
C THR A 650 21.18 -21.40 49.46
N GLN A 651 21.13 -20.24 50.13
CA GLN A 651 20.77 -18.96 49.49
C GLN A 651 21.67 -18.72 48.25
N PHE A 652 21.03 -18.60 47.08
CA PHE A 652 21.74 -18.51 45.79
C PHE A 652 21.55 -17.18 45.06
N PHE A 653 20.43 -16.49 45.25
CA PHE A 653 20.26 -15.09 44.85
C PHE A 653 19.26 -14.33 45.74
N GLN A 654 19.17 -13.01 45.56
CA GLN A 654 18.13 -12.14 46.11
C GLN A 654 17.79 -10.99 45.15
N PHE A 655 16.68 -10.29 45.43
CA PHE A 655 16.26 -9.10 44.70
C PHE A 655 16.60 -7.84 45.52
N PHE A 656 16.85 -6.73 44.83
CA PHE A 656 16.95 -5.40 45.45
C PHE A 656 16.36 -4.32 44.55
N ALA A 657 16.07 -3.17 45.15
CA ALA A 657 15.64 -1.96 44.47
C ALA A 657 16.19 -0.75 45.22
N LEU A 658 16.59 0.29 44.49
CA LEU A 658 17.22 1.52 45.03
C LEU A 658 16.49 2.76 44.50
N ASP A 659 16.49 3.83 45.27
CA ASP A 659 15.87 5.13 44.96
C ASP A 659 16.77 6.07 44.13
N GLY A 660 18.06 5.77 44.01
CA GLY A 660 18.91 6.37 42.98
C GLY A 660 20.42 6.36 43.21
N ASP A 661 20.90 6.03 44.43
CA ASP A 661 22.32 6.06 44.77
C ASP A 661 22.79 4.72 45.36
N TRP A 662 23.99 4.25 44.97
CA TRP A 662 24.53 2.96 45.40
C TRP A 662 25.38 3.08 46.68
N ASP A 663 25.98 4.24 46.92
CA ASP A 663 26.84 4.47 48.08
C ASP A 663 26.05 4.76 49.38
N ASP A 664 24.74 5.03 49.30
CA ASP A 664 23.87 5.08 50.48
C ASP A 664 23.32 3.68 50.83
N VAL A 665 24.00 3.03 51.78
CA VAL A 665 23.64 1.70 52.31
C VAL A 665 22.34 1.68 53.15
N GLY A 666 21.47 2.70 53.00
CA GLY A 666 20.06 2.67 53.39
C GLY A 666 19.16 1.83 52.46
N GLY A 667 19.64 1.46 51.26
CA GLY A 667 18.91 0.61 50.31
C GLY A 667 18.39 -0.68 50.95
N GLN A 668 17.06 -0.84 50.99
CA GLN A 668 16.42 -2.01 51.58
C GLN A 668 16.70 -3.30 50.76
N GLN A 669 16.86 -4.43 51.45
CA GLN A 669 17.29 -5.71 50.85
C GLN A 669 16.30 -6.81 51.18
N TRP A 670 15.70 -7.45 50.17
CA TRP A 670 14.63 -8.43 50.37
C TRP A 670 15.01 -9.83 49.89
N VAL A 671 15.23 -10.72 50.87
CA VAL A 671 15.40 -12.16 50.62
C VAL A 671 14.03 -12.79 50.35
N CYS A 672 13.55 -12.69 49.11
CA CYS A 672 12.31 -13.34 48.66
C CYS A 672 12.35 -14.88 48.76
N MET A 673 13.53 -15.47 48.91
CA MET A 673 13.79 -16.92 48.93
C MET A 673 13.57 -17.52 50.33
N GLN A 674 12.31 -17.77 50.72
CA GLN A 674 11.99 -18.32 52.04
C GLN A 674 12.21 -19.84 52.19
N GLN A 675 12.41 -20.59 51.10
CA GLN A 675 12.66 -22.05 51.13
C GLN A 675 13.72 -22.47 50.09
N SER A 676 14.26 -23.67 50.26
CA SER A 676 15.24 -24.29 49.37
C SER A 676 14.61 -24.76 48.05
N THR A 677 14.38 -23.83 47.13
CA THR A 677 13.97 -24.14 45.75
C THR A 677 15.11 -24.88 45.04
N PRO A 678 14.94 -26.15 44.62
CA PRO A 678 15.98 -26.87 43.90
C PRO A 678 16.21 -26.22 42.53
N ILE A 679 17.47 -26.01 42.16
CA ILE A 679 17.83 -25.51 40.83
C ILE A 679 18.47 -26.60 39.98
N ILE A 680 18.05 -26.67 38.72
CA ILE A 680 18.53 -27.60 37.70
C ILE A 680 19.46 -26.85 36.74
N ALA A 681 20.55 -27.49 36.33
CA ALA A 681 21.51 -26.90 35.39
C ALA A 681 20.95 -26.85 33.97
N ASP A 682 21.33 -25.80 33.24
CA ASP A 682 21.04 -25.57 31.82
C ASP A 682 19.52 -25.49 31.48
N GLN A 683 18.65 -25.28 32.48
CA GLN A 683 17.20 -25.15 32.34
C GLN A 683 16.68 -23.77 32.76
N ASP A 684 15.78 -23.21 31.95
CA ASP A 684 15.07 -21.96 32.24
C ASP A 684 14.04 -22.21 33.36
N GLN A 685 14.14 -21.46 34.46
CA GLN A 685 13.36 -21.64 35.68
C GLN A 685 12.77 -20.29 36.14
N THR A 686 11.47 -20.26 36.42
CA THR A 686 10.75 -19.06 36.87
C THR A 686 10.86 -18.88 38.39
N PHE A 687 11.15 -17.67 38.83
CA PHE A 687 11.20 -17.26 40.23
C PHE A 687 10.31 -16.03 40.45
N THR A 688 9.29 -16.19 41.29
CA THR A 688 8.30 -15.15 41.58
C THR A 688 8.44 -14.68 43.03
N CYS A 689 8.48 -13.37 43.25
CA CYS A 689 8.51 -12.71 44.55
C CYS A 689 7.34 -11.73 44.70
N SER A 690 6.36 -12.08 45.53
CA SER A 690 5.17 -11.25 45.81
C SER A 690 5.25 -10.58 47.18
N GLY A 691 4.92 -9.28 47.24
CA GLY A 691 4.66 -8.58 48.49
C GLY A 691 5.88 -8.41 49.41
N ALA A 692 7.10 -8.50 48.88
CA ALA A 692 8.33 -8.25 49.64
C ALA A 692 8.70 -6.76 49.67
N PHE A 693 8.52 -6.07 48.54
CA PHE A 693 8.90 -4.67 48.29
C PHE A 693 7.98 -3.64 48.99
N ASN A 694 7.67 -3.86 50.27
CA ASN A 694 6.89 -2.91 51.06
C ASN A 694 7.78 -1.76 51.54
N ASP A 695 7.18 -0.58 51.66
CA ASP A 695 7.81 0.71 51.94
C ASP A 695 8.85 1.12 50.87
N VAL A 696 8.53 0.86 49.59
CA VAL A 696 9.34 1.17 48.39
C VAL A 696 8.54 2.08 47.45
N ALA A 697 8.49 3.37 47.75
CA ALA A 697 7.66 4.33 47.01
C ALA A 697 8.28 4.81 45.67
N ASP A 698 9.61 4.85 45.57
CA ASP A 698 10.35 5.57 44.53
C ASP A 698 11.55 4.78 43.98
N ALA A 699 11.37 3.50 43.61
CA ALA A 699 12.45 2.68 43.07
C ALA A 699 12.89 3.16 41.67
N ALA A 700 14.09 3.73 41.56
CA ALA A 700 14.71 4.16 40.32
C ALA A 700 15.59 3.06 39.67
N VAL A 701 16.05 2.09 40.46
CA VAL A 701 16.86 0.94 40.02
C VAL A 701 16.27 -0.35 40.57
N PHE A 702 16.28 -1.42 39.78
CA PHE A 702 15.98 -2.79 40.20
C PHE A 702 17.15 -3.71 39.88
N GLY A 703 17.41 -4.72 40.72
CA GLY A 703 18.50 -5.66 40.47
C GLY A 703 18.40 -7.02 41.15
N LEU A 704 19.31 -7.89 40.71
CA LEU A 704 19.47 -9.28 41.12
C LEU A 704 20.90 -9.49 41.62
N GLN A 705 21.05 -9.95 42.86
CA GLN A 705 22.35 -10.23 43.47
C GLN A 705 22.53 -11.73 43.74
N PHE A 706 23.68 -12.28 43.35
CA PHE A 706 23.96 -13.72 43.36
C PHE A 706 25.05 -14.08 44.35
N PHE A 707 24.86 -15.20 45.06
CA PHE A 707 25.75 -15.64 46.15
C PHE A 707 26.69 -16.78 45.75
N ALA A 708 26.66 -17.24 44.49
CA ALA A 708 27.58 -18.23 43.98
C ALA A 708 29.01 -17.68 43.86
N THR A 709 30.03 -18.50 44.09
CA THR A 709 31.43 -18.05 43.98
C THR A 709 32.00 -18.19 42.57
N ALA A 710 31.36 -19.02 41.74
CA ALA A 710 31.71 -19.25 40.33
C ALA A 710 30.48 -19.76 39.56
N GLY A 711 30.59 -19.76 38.23
CA GLY A 711 29.56 -20.26 37.32
C GLY A 711 28.81 -19.13 36.62
N THR A 712 27.83 -19.50 35.81
CA THR A 712 27.19 -18.62 34.82
C THR A 712 25.70 -18.53 35.07
N VAL A 713 25.16 -17.32 35.05
CA VAL A 713 23.73 -17.03 35.13
C VAL A 713 23.29 -16.41 33.80
N THR A 714 22.09 -16.75 33.33
CA THR A 714 21.44 -16.08 32.20
C THR A 714 20.06 -15.57 32.64
N ILE A 715 19.82 -14.26 32.53
CA ILE A 715 18.49 -13.66 32.71
C ILE A 715 17.73 -13.77 31.38
N LYS A 716 16.55 -14.40 31.41
CA LYS A 716 15.72 -14.69 30.24
C LYS A 716 14.56 -13.72 30.06
N SER A 717 13.92 -13.35 31.17
CA SER A 717 12.89 -12.31 31.24
C SER A 717 12.85 -11.78 32.67
N ALA A 718 12.35 -10.56 32.84
CA ALA A 718 12.08 -9.96 34.14
C ALA A 718 10.85 -9.03 34.04
N THR A 719 9.93 -9.15 34.99
CA THR A 719 8.65 -8.42 34.98
C THR A 719 8.29 -7.97 36.39
N ILE A 720 7.86 -6.72 36.56
CA ILE A 720 7.35 -6.15 37.81
C ILE A 720 5.86 -5.88 37.64
N THR A 721 4.99 -6.65 38.28
CA THR A 721 3.56 -6.38 38.40
C THR A 721 3.29 -5.54 39.64
N LEU A 722 2.86 -4.30 39.45
CA LEU A 722 2.53 -3.38 40.54
C LEU A 722 1.22 -3.81 41.23
N ALA A 723 1.06 -3.44 42.50
CA ALA A 723 -0.22 -3.56 43.20
C ALA A 723 -1.30 -2.60 42.61
N GLU A 724 -2.57 -2.88 42.91
CA GLU A 724 -3.73 -2.00 42.65
C GLU A 724 -3.99 -1.04 43.82
#